data_AF-A0A7K0IZ77-F1
#
_entry.id   AF-A0A7K0IZ77-F1
#
_cell.length_a   1.000
_cell.length_b   1.000
_cell.length_c   1.000
_cell.angle_alpha   90.00
_cell.angle_beta   90.00
_cell.angle_gamma   90.00
#
_symmetry.space_group_name_H-M   'P 1'
#
loop_
_entity.id
_entity.type
_entity.pdbx_description
1 polymer ?
#
loop_
_entity_poly.entity_id
_entity_poly.type
_entity_poly.pdbx_seq_one_letter_code
_entity_poly.pdbx_strand_id
1 'polypeptide(L)'
;MNRLSAATLALVLSVFIGPLTSGAVDYPHYDAANGMTCTVCHTAQMTLGSTGYNNVCLSCHRPGDPLAGKKPITPADAANPYGNHSTTGISKSYQTSHRWDGSDTVPAAGALPPIQAALTSSNLRGRTGQALACVRCHDQHSNANGQFLRIANNQDQLCLDCHRSRNVQSHLKGSHPVNINYNSATGSFNKPPVNSNPANPSSDLNTRLTASGGNLLCSTCHGVHYTDSRSSTVDGSANFATLSSGDGFILRSDRRGAKVASGQPDKSNLCTNCHAGKKNHNLQGQDVQCVDCHGAHVEYDPNDPTGIKGTNVFLIRRNVVNKSTGQTSQIFFRYTGSKREYSNAQGSGVCQGCHAVPPPGSFNAPPEHASTDPKVCNSCHFHNSPIGSFSGACTACHGYPPTTATIGGPTGVATPATGATASNPGAHSTHAKGRLIACNTCHNGFAAKSMPSNSIDISFSINGANFPGFGGSLTTGSYVNSTPLNTPYTFSGSVTATGTSQTCANIYCHGATLTGGSNTTPAWTGTNQASCGACHGVTPATAPTTGGHLRHAGTGVAGRLALACSACHGTISDNSHISGNVKWDLNALGAASRYKTPAGAYALTGSTGTVAPSTTYGQCSNIYCHSNVQGAGGSGLPTVYGQPIWGGATLTCAGCHVDMATDAVGTGSHRIHTLATGANFDCAKCHLNYTKTTTAAATHVNGTIELGAAGFTYSQGSGAANPAGNGYGSCSASACHGSAVVPWGGTLWSTTDQCGKCHSSAVTGAVTAATPFYGTSFPTKVTANTDPKVGAHTSHLTSTDSLSGSLACADCHGSVAISSVTHMTGSTAFAWSTLAKTGGLTPAYNSTTGVCSNVYCHGAAMPGGDTSGTNKSPTWNVAFLPATLSSAACGTCHGFPPSTASGHPAVSIPAGFPATASIGTTCSCHSNINPAGNSYANIFINKALHINGIAEVVAGGSCDSCHGYPPASVAFAGTQGNWSSAKAENYPGGGGAHTINNHVSKTARPSQGFANCTNCHSLADHQMSPIAFNPSSNIKVSVNRTLRIENTKQARYSSNRRDGNQHVTGSCVNISCHFGATPKWDPVN
;
A
#
# COMPACT_ATOMS: atom_id res chain seq x y z
N MET A 1 91.25 -117.11 38.53
CA MET A 1 90.31 -117.27 37.38
C MET A 1 89.12 -116.36 37.63
N ASN A 2 88.46 -115.85 36.59
CA ASN A 2 87.33 -114.88 36.59
C ASN A 2 87.66 -113.43 36.22
N ARG A 3 88.74 -113.19 35.46
CA ARG A 3 88.94 -111.93 34.70
C ARG A 3 88.19 -111.89 33.35
N LEU A 4 87.36 -112.90 33.06
CA LEU A 4 86.53 -112.98 31.84
C LEU A 4 85.02 -112.81 32.08
N SER A 5 84.59 -112.64 33.34
CA SER A 5 83.16 -112.48 33.68
C SER A 5 82.74 -111.01 33.84
N ALA A 6 83.69 -110.09 34.00
CA ALA A 6 83.41 -108.66 34.19
C ALA A 6 83.16 -107.90 32.87
N ALA A 7 83.72 -108.37 31.75
CA ALA A 7 83.56 -107.71 30.45
C ALA A 7 82.21 -108.03 29.78
N THR A 8 81.66 -109.22 30.01
CA THR A 8 80.39 -109.65 29.40
C THR A 8 79.16 -109.12 30.14
N LEU A 9 79.27 -108.88 31.46
CA LEU A 9 78.19 -108.27 32.24
C LEU A 9 78.09 -106.75 32.02
N ALA A 10 79.21 -106.08 31.74
CA ALA A 10 79.22 -104.66 31.40
C ALA A 10 78.57 -104.37 30.03
N LEU A 11 78.74 -105.25 29.03
CA LEU A 11 78.19 -105.04 27.69
C LEU A 11 76.67 -105.31 27.64
N VAL A 12 76.16 -106.28 28.41
CA VAL A 12 74.71 -106.57 28.50
C VAL A 12 73.98 -105.51 29.34
N LEU A 13 74.63 -104.92 30.34
CA LEU A 13 74.06 -103.82 31.13
C LEU A 13 74.02 -102.49 30.35
N SER A 14 74.94 -102.27 29.39
CA SER A 14 74.89 -101.11 28.49
C SER A 14 73.83 -101.18 27.38
N VAL A 15 73.25 -102.37 27.10
CA VAL A 15 72.17 -102.52 26.11
C VAL A 15 70.77 -102.44 26.73
N PHE A 16 70.65 -102.58 28.06
CA PHE A 16 69.36 -102.50 28.77
C PHE A 16 69.17 -101.24 29.65
N ILE A 17 70.13 -100.30 29.71
CA ILE A 17 70.00 -99.02 30.45
C ILE A 17 69.94 -97.78 29.51
N GLY A 18 69.65 -97.97 28.22
CA GLY A 18 69.09 -96.89 27.39
C GLY A 18 67.70 -97.33 26.94
N PRO A 19 66.57 -96.77 27.44
CA PRO A 19 66.34 -95.36 27.75
C PRO A 19 65.41 -95.13 28.97
N LEU A 20 65.92 -94.74 30.13
CA LEU A 20 65.08 -94.21 31.22
C LEU A 20 65.79 -93.05 31.91
N THR A 21 66.00 -91.98 31.16
CA THR A 21 65.95 -90.59 31.65
C THR A 21 65.91 -89.69 30.42
N SER A 22 64.84 -89.82 29.63
CA SER A 22 64.28 -88.63 28.99
C SER A 22 63.83 -87.70 30.10
N GLY A 23 64.76 -86.95 30.68
CA GLY A 23 64.46 -85.74 31.42
C GLY A 23 63.91 -84.72 30.45
N ALA A 24 62.72 -84.97 29.91
CA ALA A 24 61.86 -83.96 29.32
C ALA A 24 61.34 -83.12 30.49
N VAL A 25 62.24 -82.33 31.09
CA VAL A 25 61.81 -81.10 31.74
C VAL A 25 61.73 -80.10 30.60
N ASP A 26 60.65 -80.18 29.82
CA ASP A 26 60.31 -79.16 28.84
C ASP A 26 59.87 -77.91 29.63
N TYR A 27 60.88 -77.12 30.02
CA TYR A 27 60.70 -75.74 30.36
C TYR A 27 60.21 -75.04 29.09
N PRO A 28 59.03 -74.39 29.09
CA PRO A 28 58.66 -73.42 30.13
C PRO A 28 57.25 -73.56 30.74
N HIS A 29 56.49 -74.61 30.42
CA HIS A 29 55.09 -74.77 30.88
C HIS A 29 54.86 -75.90 31.89
N TYR A 30 55.91 -76.62 32.31
CA TYR A 30 55.80 -77.53 33.43
C TYR A 30 55.93 -76.77 34.76
N ASP A 31 54.80 -76.51 35.40
CA ASP A 31 54.69 -75.92 36.72
C ASP A 31 53.62 -76.68 37.53
N ALA A 32 54.07 -77.76 38.17
CA ALA A 32 53.19 -78.59 38.99
C ALA A 32 52.56 -77.82 40.16
N ALA A 33 53.21 -76.76 40.66
CA ALA A 33 52.70 -75.95 41.78
C ALA A 33 51.49 -75.10 41.37
N ASN A 34 51.42 -74.72 40.09
CA ASN A 34 50.27 -74.02 39.51
C ASN A 34 49.38 -74.94 38.64
N GLY A 35 49.51 -76.27 38.77
CA GLY A 35 48.65 -77.24 38.07
C GLY A 35 48.94 -77.44 36.57
N MET A 36 50.02 -76.86 36.04
CA MET A 36 50.44 -77.02 34.64
C MET A 36 51.38 -78.23 34.52
N THR A 37 50.81 -79.42 34.37
CA THR A 37 51.59 -80.66 34.15
C THR A 37 51.52 -81.10 32.69
N CYS A 38 52.46 -81.95 32.27
CA CYS A 38 52.43 -82.55 30.93
C CYS A 38 51.06 -83.22 30.67
N THR A 39 50.46 -83.85 31.68
CA THR A 39 49.14 -84.49 31.57
C THR A 39 48.03 -83.50 31.27
N VAL A 40 48.04 -82.30 31.89
CA VAL A 40 47.04 -81.25 31.63
C VAL A 40 47.13 -80.74 30.18
N CYS A 41 48.35 -80.53 29.68
CA CYS A 41 48.58 -80.11 28.30
C CYS A 41 48.29 -81.21 27.25
N HIS A 42 48.46 -82.47 27.61
CA HIS A 42 48.25 -83.63 26.73
C HIS A 42 46.93 -84.39 27.02
N THR A 43 45.90 -83.69 27.50
CA THR A 43 44.55 -84.24 27.65
C THR A 43 43.79 -84.27 26.31
N ALA A 44 42.92 -85.27 26.12
CA ALA A 44 42.01 -85.30 24.98
C ALA A 44 40.93 -84.22 25.13
N GLN A 45 41.04 -83.13 24.36
CA GLN A 45 40.09 -82.01 24.37
C GLN A 45 38.94 -82.31 23.40
N MET A 46 37.74 -82.56 23.93
CA MET A 46 36.53 -82.69 23.11
C MET A 46 35.95 -81.31 22.81
N THR A 47 35.49 -81.13 21.56
CA THR A 47 34.70 -80.00 21.02
C THR A 47 35.46 -78.78 20.46
N LEU A 48 35.60 -78.76 19.13
CA LEU A 48 35.48 -77.63 18.16
C LEU A 48 36.37 -77.92 16.92
N GLY A 49 35.79 -78.51 15.88
CA GLY A 49 36.37 -78.55 14.52
C GLY A 49 37.56 -79.48 14.28
N SER A 50 37.86 -79.73 13.00
CA SER A 50 38.77 -80.77 12.48
C SER A 50 40.27 -80.55 12.70
N THR A 51 40.68 -79.51 13.45
CA THR A 51 42.09 -79.26 13.81
C THR A 51 42.22 -79.10 15.33
N GLY A 52 42.22 -80.22 16.07
CA GLY A 52 42.25 -80.24 17.54
C GLY A 52 43.43 -79.52 18.23
N TYR A 53 44.39 -78.98 17.48
CA TYR A 53 45.57 -78.28 17.98
C TYR A 53 45.30 -76.88 18.57
N ASN A 54 44.20 -76.21 18.19
CA ASN A 54 43.86 -74.89 18.75
C ASN A 54 43.07 -74.99 20.06
N ASN A 55 42.36 -76.10 20.27
CA ASN A 55 41.42 -76.26 21.39
C ASN A 55 42.13 -76.24 22.75
N VAL A 56 43.30 -76.89 22.84
CA VAL A 56 44.11 -76.87 24.07
C VAL A 56 44.56 -75.45 24.43
N CYS A 57 44.96 -74.66 23.44
CA CYS A 57 45.40 -73.28 23.64
C CYS A 57 44.22 -72.40 24.06
N LEU A 58 43.10 -72.47 23.34
CA LEU A 58 41.91 -71.67 23.63
C LEU A 58 41.26 -72.03 24.97
N SER A 59 41.36 -73.29 25.41
CA SER A 59 40.88 -73.73 26.71
C SER A 59 41.68 -73.11 27.85
N CYS A 60 43.01 -73.05 27.73
CA CYS A 60 43.86 -72.41 28.74
C CYS A 60 43.76 -70.87 28.71
N HIS A 61 43.65 -70.30 27.51
CA HIS A 61 43.54 -68.85 27.31
C HIS A 61 42.10 -68.33 27.38
N ARG A 62 41.13 -69.11 27.88
CA ARG A 62 39.76 -68.61 28.05
C ARG A 62 39.74 -67.48 29.10
N PRO A 63 38.91 -66.43 28.91
CA PRO A 63 38.73 -65.40 29.93
C PRO A 63 38.31 -65.99 31.28
N GLY A 64 38.97 -65.56 32.36
CA GLY A 64 38.71 -66.05 33.71
C GLY A 64 39.44 -67.34 34.10
N ASP A 65 40.23 -67.94 33.20
CA ASP A 65 41.11 -69.04 33.59
C ASP A 65 42.22 -68.54 34.55
N PRO A 66 42.43 -69.20 35.70
CA PRO A 66 43.35 -68.72 36.73
C PRO A 66 44.83 -68.71 36.29
N LEU A 67 45.18 -69.43 35.22
CA LEU A 67 46.56 -69.61 34.76
C LEU A 67 46.88 -68.70 33.57
N ALA A 68 46.37 -69.05 32.38
CA ALA A 68 46.65 -68.33 31.15
C ALA A 68 45.57 -67.28 30.79
N GLY A 69 44.51 -67.17 31.59
CA GLY A 69 43.43 -66.18 31.42
C GLY A 69 43.86 -64.72 31.62
N LYS A 70 45.10 -64.46 32.08
CA LYS A 70 45.73 -63.11 32.04
C LYS A 70 46.12 -62.64 30.63
N LYS A 71 46.17 -63.58 29.68
CA LYS A 71 46.34 -63.32 28.25
C LYS A 71 45.18 -64.00 27.50
N PRO A 72 43.95 -63.52 27.70
CA PRO A 72 42.79 -64.22 27.18
C PRO A 72 42.78 -64.22 25.65
N ILE A 73 42.27 -65.27 25.02
CA ILE A 73 41.97 -65.31 23.58
C ILE A 73 40.75 -66.20 23.35
N THR A 74 39.89 -65.78 22.45
CA THR A 74 38.63 -66.47 22.15
C THR A 74 38.51 -66.74 20.65
N PRO A 75 37.69 -67.72 20.23
CA PRO A 75 37.41 -67.93 18.81
C PRO A 75 36.88 -66.68 18.08
N ALA A 76 36.21 -65.78 18.81
CA ALA A 76 35.71 -64.52 18.27
C ALA A 76 36.81 -63.52 17.89
N ASP A 77 38.04 -63.68 18.40
CA ASP A 77 39.15 -62.75 18.14
C ASP A 77 39.78 -62.97 16.76
N ALA A 78 39.49 -64.08 16.08
CA ALA A 78 40.09 -64.40 14.79
C ALA A 78 39.69 -63.36 13.73
N ALA A 79 40.69 -62.78 13.07
CA ALA A 79 40.51 -61.80 12.01
C ALA A 79 39.74 -62.38 10.81
N ASN A 80 38.74 -61.65 10.33
CA ASN A 80 37.95 -62.02 9.17
C ASN A 80 37.73 -60.87 8.17
N PRO A 81 38.78 -60.18 7.69
CA PRO A 81 38.64 -59.04 6.79
C PRO A 81 38.09 -59.41 5.41
N TYR A 82 38.08 -60.70 5.06
CA TYR A 82 37.61 -61.23 3.76
C TYR A 82 36.35 -62.09 3.86
N GLY A 83 35.71 -62.20 5.02
CA GLY A 83 34.45 -62.95 5.18
C GLY A 83 34.56 -64.48 5.17
N ASN A 84 35.77 -65.05 5.23
CA ASN A 84 36.03 -66.48 5.09
C ASN A 84 36.20 -67.25 6.43
N HIS A 85 35.94 -66.62 7.58
CA HIS A 85 35.96 -67.26 8.90
C HIS A 85 34.55 -67.75 9.28
N SER A 86 34.47 -68.99 9.79
CA SER A 86 33.21 -69.57 10.24
C SER A 86 32.73 -68.88 11.51
N THR A 87 31.48 -68.41 11.52
CA THR A 87 30.85 -67.75 12.69
C THR A 87 29.89 -68.67 13.44
N THR A 88 29.82 -69.96 13.08
CA THR A 88 28.93 -70.92 13.72
C THR A 88 29.25 -71.05 15.22
N GLY A 89 28.30 -70.69 16.08
CA GLY A 89 28.48 -70.68 17.54
C GLY A 89 29.11 -69.41 18.12
N ILE A 90 29.45 -68.41 17.29
CA ILE A 90 30.01 -67.12 17.70
C ILE A 90 28.94 -66.03 17.58
N SER A 91 28.45 -65.53 18.71
CA SER A 91 27.41 -64.49 18.75
C SER A 91 27.94 -63.07 18.46
N LYS A 92 29.24 -62.82 18.67
CA LYS A 92 29.91 -61.55 18.40
C LYS A 92 31.35 -61.79 17.98
N SER A 93 31.77 -61.24 16.83
CA SER A 93 33.16 -61.29 16.37
C SER A 93 33.95 -60.06 16.84
N TYR A 94 35.05 -60.30 17.55
CA TYR A 94 35.96 -59.27 18.04
C TYR A 94 37.08 -58.95 17.04
N GLN A 95 37.58 -59.94 16.28
CA GLN A 95 38.56 -59.75 15.20
C GLN A 95 39.82 -58.96 15.60
N THR A 96 40.32 -59.15 16.82
CA THR A 96 41.46 -58.42 17.39
C THR A 96 42.79 -59.14 17.20
N SER A 97 42.82 -60.25 16.46
CA SER A 97 43.96 -61.15 16.43
C SER A 97 44.06 -61.86 15.07
N HIS A 98 45.27 -62.18 14.61
CA HIS A 98 45.53 -62.80 13.31
C HIS A 98 44.75 -64.11 13.16
N ARG A 99 44.28 -64.49 11.97
CA ARG A 99 43.54 -65.76 11.81
C ARG A 99 44.43 -66.99 12.07
N TRP A 100 44.09 -67.85 13.04
CA TRP A 100 44.85 -69.07 13.41
C TRP A 100 44.13 -70.39 13.12
N ASP A 101 43.02 -70.38 12.38
CA ASP A 101 42.22 -71.57 12.04
C ASP A 101 41.96 -71.71 10.52
N GLY A 102 42.47 -70.76 9.72
CA GLY A 102 42.29 -70.71 8.27
C GLY A 102 43.45 -71.34 7.51
N SER A 103 43.30 -71.54 6.20
CA SER A 103 44.38 -72.00 5.33
C SER A 103 45.62 -71.09 5.42
N ASP A 104 46.82 -71.68 5.35
CA ASP A 104 48.07 -70.93 5.20
C ASP A 104 48.27 -70.32 3.80
N THR A 105 47.37 -70.63 2.87
CA THR A 105 47.39 -70.15 1.50
C THR A 105 46.14 -69.33 1.23
N VAL A 106 46.27 -68.00 1.31
CA VAL A 106 45.15 -67.06 1.10
C VAL A 106 45.61 -65.96 0.15
N PRO A 107 45.34 -66.08 -1.17
CA PRO A 107 45.79 -65.12 -2.17
C PRO A 107 45.38 -63.67 -1.89
N ALA A 108 44.15 -63.44 -1.41
CA ALA A 108 43.68 -62.10 -1.01
C ALA A 108 44.51 -61.47 0.11
N ALA A 109 45.05 -62.28 1.04
CA ALA A 109 45.94 -61.83 2.10
C ALA A 109 47.42 -61.79 1.68
N GLY A 110 47.74 -62.16 0.43
CA GLY A 110 49.12 -62.36 -0.03
C GLY A 110 49.86 -63.47 0.74
N ALA A 111 49.12 -64.40 1.33
CA ALA A 111 49.68 -65.47 2.16
C ALA A 111 50.01 -66.71 1.30
N LEU A 112 51.21 -67.24 1.51
CA LEU A 112 51.76 -68.43 0.89
C LEU A 112 52.18 -69.43 1.98
N PRO A 113 52.31 -70.73 1.65
CA PRO A 113 52.83 -71.73 2.59
C PRO A 113 54.18 -71.31 3.18
N PRO A 114 54.43 -71.57 4.49
CA PRO A 114 55.71 -71.29 5.13
C PRO A 114 56.83 -72.13 4.50
N ILE A 115 58.05 -71.62 4.53
CA ILE A 115 59.24 -72.36 4.08
C ILE A 115 60.23 -72.63 5.21
N GLN A 116 60.12 -71.92 6.34
CA GLN A 116 61.00 -72.13 7.48
C GLN A 116 60.79 -73.51 8.10
N ALA A 117 61.88 -74.26 8.29
CA ALA A 117 61.86 -75.60 8.85
C ALA A 117 61.21 -75.64 10.24
N ALA A 118 61.45 -74.64 11.08
CA ALA A 118 60.87 -74.57 12.42
C ALA A 118 59.32 -74.50 12.42
N LEU A 119 58.70 -74.02 11.33
CA LEU A 119 57.24 -73.91 11.19
C LEU A 119 56.62 -75.12 10.46
N THR A 120 57.45 -76.02 9.92
CA THR A 120 57.04 -77.16 9.08
C THR A 120 57.57 -78.51 9.57
N SER A 121 58.54 -78.53 10.49
CA SER A 121 59.17 -79.71 11.06
C SER A 121 58.16 -80.63 11.75
N SER A 122 58.53 -81.89 11.95
CA SER A 122 57.66 -82.92 12.56
C SER A 122 56.32 -83.11 11.85
N ASN A 123 56.23 -82.77 10.57
CA ASN A 123 54.99 -82.78 9.77
C ASN A 123 53.88 -81.88 10.36
N LEU A 124 54.22 -80.78 11.04
CA LEU A 124 53.24 -79.87 11.63
C LEU A 124 52.23 -79.37 10.59
N ARG A 125 52.69 -79.01 9.38
CA ARG A 125 51.82 -78.55 8.28
C ARG A 125 50.82 -79.62 7.83
N GLY A 126 51.23 -80.89 7.76
CA GLY A 126 50.34 -82.00 7.44
C GLY A 126 49.36 -82.30 8.57
N ARG A 127 49.85 -82.28 9.83
CA ARG A 127 49.06 -82.52 11.03
C ARG A 127 47.95 -81.48 11.24
N THR A 128 48.16 -80.23 10.84
CA THR A 128 47.13 -79.18 10.90
C THR A 128 46.27 -79.10 9.64
N GLY A 129 46.37 -80.06 8.71
CA GLY A 129 45.58 -80.06 7.49
C GLY A 129 45.82 -78.84 6.59
N GLN A 130 47.06 -78.31 6.59
CA GLN A 130 47.45 -77.07 5.88
C GLN A 130 46.78 -75.79 6.40
N ALA A 131 46.07 -75.86 7.53
CA ALA A 131 45.61 -74.68 8.24
C ALA A 131 46.75 -74.07 9.09
N LEU A 132 46.62 -72.78 9.38
CA LEU A 132 47.27 -72.18 10.54
C LEU A 132 46.73 -72.82 11.81
N ALA A 133 47.55 -72.82 12.85
CA ALA A 133 47.20 -73.21 14.22
C ALA A 133 48.13 -72.47 15.18
N CYS A 134 47.75 -72.30 16.44
CA CYS A 134 48.60 -71.64 17.45
C CYS A 134 50.00 -72.28 17.50
N VAL A 135 50.03 -73.61 17.47
CA VAL A 135 51.26 -74.43 17.48
C VAL A 135 52.12 -74.28 16.23
N ARG A 136 51.66 -73.58 15.18
CA ARG A 136 52.50 -73.27 14.02
C ARG A 136 53.35 -72.03 14.19
N CYS A 137 52.96 -71.12 15.08
CA CYS A 137 53.72 -69.93 15.41
C CYS A 137 54.41 -70.08 16.77
N HIS A 138 53.75 -70.78 17.70
CA HIS A 138 54.21 -71.00 19.05
C HIS A 138 54.70 -72.43 19.28
N ASP A 139 55.77 -72.57 20.05
CA ASP A 139 56.28 -73.81 20.59
C ASP A 139 56.04 -73.85 22.09
N GLN A 140 55.02 -74.59 22.50
CA GLN A 140 54.70 -74.77 23.91
C GLN A 140 55.83 -75.46 24.71
N HIS A 141 56.78 -76.11 24.03
CA HIS A 141 57.91 -76.79 24.65
C HIS A 141 59.19 -75.95 24.67
N SER A 142 59.21 -74.78 24.01
CA SER A 142 60.43 -73.95 23.94
C SER A 142 60.12 -72.46 23.89
N ASN A 143 60.77 -71.68 24.76
CA ASN A 143 60.69 -70.22 24.77
C ASN A 143 62.03 -69.55 24.40
N ALA A 144 62.86 -70.23 23.62
CA ALA A 144 64.17 -69.72 23.21
C ALA A 144 64.10 -68.37 22.48
N ASN A 145 62.99 -68.07 21.78
CA ASN A 145 62.80 -66.80 21.06
C ASN A 145 61.90 -65.79 21.79
N GLY A 146 61.49 -66.08 23.04
CA GLY A 146 60.50 -65.28 23.76
C GLY A 146 59.07 -65.46 23.21
N GLN A 147 58.07 -65.27 24.08
CA GLN A 147 56.63 -65.48 23.75
C GLN A 147 56.34 -66.84 23.09
N PHE A 148 57.17 -67.84 23.38
CA PHE A 148 57.12 -69.17 22.81
C PHE A 148 57.23 -69.19 21.29
N LEU A 149 57.81 -68.20 20.63
CA LEU A 149 57.86 -68.19 19.17
C LEU A 149 58.80 -69.28 18.65
N ARG A 150 58.39 -69.98 17.57
CA ARG A 150 59.21 -71.01 16.90
C ARG A 150 60.45 -70.44 16.21
N ILE A 151 60.39 -69.17 15.82
CA ILE A 151 61.50 -68.42 15.24
C ILE A 151 61.53 -67.01 15.81
N ALA A 152 62.70 -66.36 15.77
CA ALA A 152 62.82 -64.94 16.12
C ALA A 152 61.93 -64.08 15.19
N ASN A 153 61.33 -63.02 15.74
CA ASN A 153 60.45 -62.11 15.00
C ASN A 153 60.74 -60.62 15.26
N ASN A 154 62.01 -60.27 15.49
CA ASN A 154 62.43 -58.88 15.73
C ASN A 154 62.52 -58.02 14.45
N GLN A 155 62.43 -58.63 13.28
CA GLN A 155 62.41 -57.99 11.96
C GLN A 155 61.33 -58.62 11.06
N ASP A 156 60.21 -59.04 11.66
CA ASP A 156 59.06 -59.65 10.99
C ASP A 156 59.35 -60.94 10.20
N GLN A 157 60.37 -61.70 10.58
CA GLN A 157 60.75 -62.94 9.90
C GLN A 157 59.58 -63.94 9.82
N LEU A 158 58.72 -64.00 10.84
CA LEU A 158 57.53 -64.85 10.85
C LEU A 158 56.46 -64.36 9.86
N CYS A 159 56.24 -63.05 9.80
CA CYS A 159 55.29 -62.47 8.85
C CYS A 159 55.78 -62.68 7.41
N LEU A 160 57.08 -62.45 7.19
CA LEU A 160 57.70 -62.53 5.88
C LEU A 160 57.76 -63.96 5.34
N ASP A 161 57.79 -65.00 6.18
CA ASP A 161 57.77 -66.39 5.70
C ASP A 161 56.50 -66.68 4.88
N CYS A 162 55.33 -66.30 5.40
CA CYS A 162 54.04 -66.49 4.71
C CYS A 162 53.69 -65.33 3.77
N HIS A 163 53.96 -64.07 4.15
CA HIS A 163 53.58 -62.87 3.39
C HIS A 163 54.72 -62.30 2.54
N ARG A 164 55.72 -63.11 2.17
CA ARG A 164 56.87 -62.73 1.32
C ARG A 164 56.51 -61.98 0.04
N SER A 165 55.32 -62.24 -0.53
CA SER A 165 54.81 -61.51 -1.71
C SER A 165 54.69 -60.00 -1.50
N ARG A 166 54.55 -59.56 -0.23
CA ARG A 166 54.44 -58.15 0.17
C ARG A 166 55.77 -57.54 0.60
N ASN A 167 56.84 -58.33 0.65
CA ASN A 167 58.18 -57.88 1.01
C ASN A 167 58.85 -57.13 -0.16
N VAL A 168 58.41 -55.89 -0.37
CA VAL A 168 58.90 -55.05 -1.47
C VAL A 168 59.44 -53.75 -0.89
N GLN A 169 60.51 -53.24 -1.49
CA GLN A 169 61.13 -51.98 -1.07
C GLN A 169 60.57 -50.77 -1.84
N SER A 170 59.60 -50.98 -2.73
CA SER A 170 58.98 -49.93 -3.54
C SER A 170 57.51 -50.22 -3.81
N HIS A 171 56.68 -49.17 -3.74
CA HIS A 171 55.26 -49.24 -4.10
C HIS A 171 55.02 -49.68 -5.55
N LEU A 172 56.02 -49.51 -6.44
CA LEU A 172 55.99 -49.97 -7.83
C LEU A 172 55.84 -51.50 -7.97
N LYS A 173 56.03 -52.25 -6.88
CA LYS A 173 55.84 -53.70 -6.84
C LYS A 173 54.50 -54.11 -6.20
N GLY A 174 53.57 -53.17 -6.00
CA GLY A 174 52.21 -53.47 -5.58
C GLY A 174 52.00 -53.60 -4.07
N SER A 175 52.92 -53.12 -3.26
CA SER A 175 52.74 -53.02 -1.80
C SER A 175 53.50 -51.83 -1.26
N HIS A 176 53.03 -51.21 -0.17
CA HIS A 176 53.84 -50.22 0.53
C HIS A 176 55.22 -50.78 0.87
N PRO A 177 56.29 -49.97 0.76
CA PRO A 177 57.64 -50.41 1.08
C PRO A 177 57.74 -50.92 2.51
N VAL A 178 58.35 -52.09 2.69
CA VAL A 178 58.73 -52.65 3.99
C VAL A 178 60.17 -53.16 3.92
N ASN A 179 60.79 -53.38 5.08
CA ASN A 179 62.20 -53.74 5.18
C ASN A 179 63.12 -52.69 4.50
N ILE A 180 62.79 -51.41 4.74
CA ILE A 180 63.56 -50.24 4.30
C ILE A 180 63.92 -49.38 5.51
N ASN A 181 65.06 -48.71 5.47
CA ASN A 181 65.39 -47.69 6.46
C ASN A 181 64.62 -46.40 6.12
N TYR A 182 63.57 -46.13 6.89
CA TYR A 182 62.68 -44.98 6.69
C TYR A 182 63.42 -43.66 6.86
N ASN A 183 64.35 -43.57 7.83
CA ASN A 183 65.12 -42.36 8.10
C ASN A 183 66.05 -41.97 6.93
N SER A 184 66.46 -42.93 6.10
CA SER A 184 67.32 -42.71 4.94
C SER A 184 66.56 -42.32 3.65
N ALA A 185 65.23 -42.42 3.63
CA ALA A 185 64.45 -42.08 2.44
C ALA A 185 64.43 -40.56 2.20
N THR A 186 64.25 -40.11 0.95
CA THR A 186 64.16 -38.68 0.61
C THR A 186 62.82 -38.37 -0.07
N GLY A 187 62.24 -37.19 0.21
CA GLY A 187 61.04 -36.69 -0.47
C GLY A 187 59.84 -36.39 0.44
N SER A 188 58.74 -35.92 -0.19
CA SER A 188 57.54 -35.39 0.50
C SER A 188 56.73 -36.42 1.31
N PHE A 189 57.07 -37.71 1.21
CA PHE A 189 56.39 -38.82 1.87
C PHE A 189 57.18 -39.42 3.05
N ASN A 190 58.40 -38.93 3.28
CA ASN A 190 59.22 -39.28 4.44
C ASN A 190 59.12 -38.17 5.50
N LYS A 191 58.13 -38.28 6.36
CA LYS A 191 57.99 -37.42 7.54
C LYS A 191 57.84 -38.30 8.77
N PRO A 192 58.33 -37.87 9.94
CA PRO A 192 58.13 -38.63 11.16
C PRO A 192 56.64 -38.94 11.34
N PRO A 193 56.25 -40.22 11.52
CA PRO A 193 54.87 -40.57 11.79
C PRO A 193 54.34 -39.81 13.01
N VAL A 194 53.05 -39.50 13.03
CA VAL A 194 52.41 -38.82 14.17
C VAL A 194 51.69 -39.83 15.06
N ASN A 195 51.32 -39.48 16.28
CA ASN A 195 50.44 -40.33 17.08
C ASN A 195 48.97 -39.97 16.78
N SER A 196 48.17 -40.95 16.35
CA SER A 196 46.73 -40.73 16.08
C SER A 196 45.93 -40.40 17.33
N ASN A 197 46.38 -40.87 18.50
CA ASN A 197 45.82 -40.52 19.79
C ASN A 197 46.94 -40.48 20.86
N PRO A 198 47.35 -39.28 21.31
CA PRO A 198 48.38 -39.13 22.34
C PRO A 198 48.11 -39.91 23.65
N ALA A 199 46.84 -40.16 23.99
CA ALA A 199 46.46 -40.94 25.17
C ALA A 199 46.62 -42.45 24.97
N ASN A 200 46.87 -42.91 23.75
CA ASN A 200 47.06 -44.32 23.40
C ASN A 200 48.45 -44.55 22.78
N PRO A 201 49.43 -44.98 23.57
CA PRO A 201 50.77 -45.31 23.08
C PRO A 201 50.80 -46.48 22.09
N SER A 202 49.79 -47.36 22.05
CA SER A 202 49.78 -48.49 21.10
C SER A 202 49.64 -48.02 19.65
N SER A 203 48.99 -46.87 19.46
CA SER A 203 48.72 -46.26 18.15
C SER A 203 49.80 -45.31 17.63
N ASP A 204 50.89 -45.15 18.40
CA ASP A 204 52.06 -44.37 18.00
C ASP A 204 52.99 -45.19 17.10
N LEU A 205 52.85 -44.98 15.79
CA LEU A 205 53.67 -45.67 14.78
C LEU A 205 55.13 -45.19 14.79
N ASN A 206 55.39 -43.95 15.23
CA ASN A 206 56.76 -43.42 15.30
C ASN A 206 57.56 -44.10 16.41
N THR A 207 56.92 -44.39 17.54
CA THR A 207 57.53 -45.20 18.60
C THR A 207 57.89 -46.60 18.08
N ARG A 208 57.05 -47.23 17.25
CA ARG A 208 57.35 -48.54 16.65
C ARG A 208 58.49 -48.49 15.64
N LEU A 209 58.49 -47.47 14.80
CA LEU A 209 59.56 -47.23 13.83
C LEU A 209 60.91 -46.94 14.52
N THR A 210 60.87 -46.20 15.63
CA THR A 210 62.07 -45.91 16.42
C THR A 210 62.59 -47.18 17.10
N ALA A 211 61.69 -48.02 17.64
CA ALA A 211 62.05 -49.29 18.28
C ALA A 211 62.72 -50.29 17.31
N SER A 212 62.45 -50.21 16.01
CA SER A 212 63.12 -51.00 14.97
C SER A 212 64.40 -50.35 14.42
N GLY A 213 64.90 -49.29 15.05
CA GLY A 213 66.08 -48.55 14.59
C GLY A 213 65.85 -47.71 13.33
N GLY A 214 64.61 -47.32 13.05
CA GLY A 214 64.22 -46.58 11.84
C GLY A 214 63.83 -47.48 10.66
N ASN A 215 63.78 -48.80 10.84
CA ASN A 215 63.37 -49.73 9.79
C ASN A 215 61.83 -49.86 9.73
N LEU A 216 61.24 -49.57 8.58
CA LEU A 216 59.80 -49.74 8.37
C LEU A 216 59.48 -51.23 8.20
N LEU A 217 58.74 -51.78 9.16
CA LEU A 217 58.41 -53.20 9.24
C LEU A 217 56.88 -53.39 9.13
N CYS A 218 56.42 -54.60 8.80
CA CYS A 218 55.00 -54.95 8.84
C CYS A 218 54.39 -54.68 10.24
N SER A 219 55.14 -55.01 11.30
CA SER A 219 54.75 -54.79 12.70
C SER A 219 54.75 -53.33 13.13
N THR A 220 55.28 -52.41 12.31
CA THR A 220 55.07 -50.97 12.49
C THR A 220 53.58 -50.64 12.34
N CYS A 221 52.90 -51.24 11.36
CA CYS A 221 51.48 -50.97 11.07
C CYS A 221 50.53 -52.00 11.69
N HIS A 222 50.95 -53.26 11.75
CA HIS A 222 50.12 -54.37 12.21
C HIS A 222 50.50 -54.83 13.62
N GLY A 223 49.48 -55.20 14.40
CA GLY A 223 49.64 -56.00 15.59
C GLY A 223 49.11 -57.41 15.35
N VAL A 224 49.68 -58.41 16.02
CA VAL A 224 49.32 -59.83 15.77
C VAL A 224 48.16 -60.28 16.65
N HIS A 225 48.13 -59.82 17.90
CA HIS A 225 47.11 -60.13 18.91
C HIS A 225 46.70 -58.85 19.62
N TYR A 226 45.47 -58.81 20.16
CA TYR A 226 44.94 -57.70 20.96
C TYR A 226 44.94 -56.35 20.23
N THR A 227 44.75 -56.37 18.92
CA THR A 227 44.87 -55.22 18.03
C THR A 227 43.59 -55.05 17.23
N ASP A 228 42.82 -54.00 17.53
CA ASP A 228 41.45 -53.82 17.04
C ASP A 228 41.31 -52.79 15.91
N SER A 229 42.41 -52.27 15.37
CA SER A 229 42.39 -51.23 14.32
C SER A 229 41.80 -49.90 14.76
N ARG A 230 41.80 -49.56 16.06
CA ARG A 230 41.31 -48.26 16.57
C ARG A 230 42.29 -47.60 17.52
N SER A 231 42.55 -46.31 17.32
CA SER A 231 43.40 -45.55 18.25
C SER A 231 42.67 -45.17 19.56
N SER A 232 41.34 -45.34 19.62
CA SER A 232 40.54 -45.05 20.81
C SER A 232 40.77 -46.01 21.97
N THR A 233 41.31 -47.20 21.69
CA THR A 233 41.46 -48.32 22.62
C THR A 233 42.92 -48.74 22.67
N VAL A 234 43.47 -48.89 23.88
CA VAL A 234 44.90 -49.24 24.03
C VAL A 234 45.10 -50.72 23.76
N ASP A 235 45.82 -51.06 22.70
CA ASP A 235 46.09 -52.46 22.34
C ASP A 235 46.90 -53.17 23.43
N GLY A 236 46.61 -54.45 23.63
CA GLY A 236 47.38 -55.32 24.51
C GLY A 236 46.51 -56.21 25.41
N SER A 237 47.12 -57.30 25.91
CA SER A 237 46.39 -58.32 26.68
C SER A 237 45.79 -57.79 27.98
N ALA A 238 46.42 -56.79 28.61
CA ALA A 238 45.92 -56.15 29.83
C ALA A 238 44.60 -55.40 29.62
N ASN A 239 44.31 -55.00 28.37
CA ASN A 239 43.14 -54.21 27.99
C ASN A 239 42.11 -55.04 27.23
N PHE A 240 42.22 -56.38 27.22
CA PHE A 240 41.35 -57.25 26.42
C PHE A 240 39.86 -56.94 26.59
N ALA A 241 39.41 -56.69 27.83
CA ALA A 241 38.00 -56.37 28.13
C ALA A 241 37.53 -55.01 27.60
N THR A 242 38.46 -54.09 27.31
CA THR A 242 38.17 -52.73 26.83
C THR A 242 38.48 -52.56 25.34
N LEU A 243 39.03 -53.58 24.68
CA LEU A 243 39.19 -53.59 23.22
C LEU A 243 37.83 -53.52 22.53
N SER A 244 37.79 -52.80 21.42
CA SER A 244 36.63 -52.74 20.55
C SER A 244 36.58 -53.94 19.61
N SER A 245 35.45 -54.12 18.93
CA SER A 245 35.40 -55.02 17.76
C SER A 245 36.19 -54.42 16.61
N GLY A 246 37.25 -55.11 16.20
CA GLY A 246 38.11 -54.73 15.09
C GLY A 246 37.55 -55.03 13.71
N ASP A 247 38.21 -54.48 12.69
CA ASP A 247 37.86 -54.64 11.28
C ASP A 247 38.56 -55.84 10.61
N GLY A 248 39.28 -56.64 11.39
CA GLY A 248 40.01 -57.82 10.94
C GLY A 248 41.33 -57.52 10.21
N PHE A 249 41.69 -56.25 9.98
CA PHE A 249 42.99 -55.89 9.39
C PHE A 249 44.13 -55.78 10.42
N ILE A 250 43.81 -55.91 11.71
CA ILE A 250 44.75 -55.97 12.84
C ILE A 250 45.76 -54.81 12.81
N LEU A 251 45.27 -53.60 12.58
CA LEU A 251 46.08 -52.37 12.46
C LEU A 251 46.28 -51.74 13.83
N ARG A 252 47.44 -51.13 14.08
CA ARG A 252 47.72 -50.43 15.35
C ARG A 252 47.01 -49.08 15.48
N SER A 253 46.43 -48.58 14.40
CA SER A 253 45.82 -47.26 14.33
C SER A 253 44.59 -47.30 13.45
N ASP A 254 43.80 -46.24 13.48
CA ASP A 254 42.54 -46.18 12.76
C ASP A 254 42.78 -46.32 11.25
N ARG A 255 42.22 -47.38 10.66
CA ARG A 255 42.22 -47.53 9.18
C ARG A 255 41.60 -46.30 8.52
N ARG A 256 40.52 -45.78 9.12
CA ARG A 256 39.79 -44.57 8.75
C ARG A 256 39.65 -43.72 10.01
N GLY A 257 40.06 -42.46 9.95
CA GLY A 257 39.90 -41.52 11.05
C GLY A 257 38.43 -41.15 11.26
N ALA A 258 38.09 -40.65 12.44
CA ALA A 258 36.71 -40.22 12.70
C ALA A 258 36.29 -39.09 11.76
N LYS A 259 35.05 -39.17 11.26
CA LYS A 259 34.43 -38.10 10.46
C LYS A 259 34.44 -36.80 11.26
N VAL A 260 34.78 -35.69 10.61
CA VAL A 260 34.72 -34.35 11.18
C VAL A 260 33.71 -33.47 10.45
N ALA A 261 33.23 -32.43 11.12
CA ALA A 261 32.37 -31.43 10.50
C ALA A 261 33.11 -30.63 9.41
N SER A 262 32.35 -30.03 8.48
CA SER A 262 32.89 -29.13 7.46
C SER A 262 33.76 -28.02 8.09
N GLY A 263 34.90 -27.72 7.47
CA GLY A 263 35.85 -26.72 7.95
C GLY A 263 36.75 -27.15 9.12
N GLN A 264 36.55 -28.34 9.69
CA GLN A 264 37.41 -28.86 10.76
C GLN A 264 38.62 -29.63 10.19
N PRO A 265 39.79 -29.59 10.86
CA PRO A 265 40.95 -30.39 10.47
C PRO A 265 40.64 -31.88 10.50
N ASP A 266 41.18 -32.61 9.52
CA ASP A 266 41.08 -34.07 9.46
C ASP A 266 41.56 -34.74 10.76
N LYS A 267 40.83 -35.76 11.20
CA LYS A 267 41.36 -36.72 12.17
C LYS A 267 42.37 -37.62 11.49
N SER A 268 43.44 -37.94 12.23
CA SER A 268 44.48 -38.84 11.75
C SER A 268 43.88 -40.21 11.44
N ASN A 269 44.18 -40.73 10.26
CA ASN A 269 44.03 -42.13 9.89
C ASN A 269 45.42 -42.74 9.68
N LEU A 270 45.49 -44.06 9.47
CA LEU A 270 46.73 -44.80 9.24
C LEU A 270 47.64 -44.15 8.18
N CYS A 271 47.06 -43.64 7.10
CA CYS A 271 47.81 -43.04 6.00
C CYS A 271 48.35 -41.65 6.36
N THR A 272 47.51 -40.76 6.91
CA THR A 272 47.92 -39.40 7.32
C THR A 272 48.81 -39.41 8.55
N ASN A 273 48.77 -40.49 9.32
CA ASN A 273 49.68 -40.75 10.43
C ASN A 273 51.14 -40.82 9.92
N CYS A 274 51.42 -41.65 8.93
CA CYS A 274 52.75 -41.75 8.32
C CYS A 274 53.02 -40.61 7.32
N HIS A 275 52.06 -40.25 6.47
CA HIS A 275 52.19 -39.18 5.49
C HIS A 275 51.77 -37.83 6.08
N ALA A 276 52.44 -37.44 7.17
CA ALA A 276 52.10 -36.27 7.96
C ALA A 276 52.00 -34.97 7.12
N GLY A 277 50.94 -34.20 7.32
CA GLY A 277 50.69 -32.95 6.59
C GLY A 277 50.03 -33.11 5.22
N LYS A 278 49.76 -34.35 4.76
CA LYS A 278 48.74 -34.58 3.73
C LYS A 278 47.34 -34.44 4.35
N LYS A 279 46.38 -33.99 3.54
CA LYS A 279 44.99 -33.76 3.96
C LYS A 279 44.05 -34.71 3.24
N ASN A 280 43.06 -35.24 3.93
CA ASN A 280 41.99 -35.99 3.32
C ASN A 280 41.12 -35.05 2.47
N HIS A 281 40.32 -35.61 1.57
CA HIS A 281 39.33 -34.85 0.81
C HIS A 281 38.06 -34.68 1.65
N ASN A 282 38.15 -33.86 2.69
CA ASN A 282 37.12 -33.78 3.72
C ASN A 282 36.88 -32.34 4.23
N LEU A 283 37.40 -31.34 3.53
CA LEU A 283 37.34 -29.94 3.98
C LEU A 283 35.91 -29.37 3.98
N GLN A 284 35.01 -29.88 3.13
CA GLN A 284 33.58 -29.56 3.17
C GLN A 284 32.74 -30.68 3.83
N GLY A 285 33.36 -31.54 4.65
CA GLY A 285 32.68 -32.62 5.36
C GLY A 285 32.34 -33.85 4.50
N GLN A 286 32.99 -34.01 3.35
CA GLN A 286 32.74 -35.13 2.41
C GLN A 286 33.23 -36.49 2.94
N ASP A 287 34.11 -36.49 3.94
CA ASP A 287 34.70 -37.68 4.57
C ASP A 287 35.30 -38.67 3.56
N VAL A 288 36.02 -38.16 2.55
CA VAL A 288 36.77 -39.00 1.61
C VAL A 288 38.21 -39.08 2.09
N GLN A 289 38.59 -40.24 2.60
CA GLN A 289 39.91 -40.47 3.19
C GLN A 289 40.81 -41.27 2.26
N CYS A 290 42.13 -41.25 2.50
CA CYS A 290 43.11 -41.94 1.65
C CYS A 290 42.73 -43.41 1.40
N VAL A 291 42.29 -44.12 2.44
CA VAL A 291 41.89 -45.53 2.33
C VAL A 291 40.62 -45.76 1.52
N ASP A 292 39.79 -44.75 1.24
CA ASP A 292 38.63 -44.94 0.37
C ASP A 292 39.05 -45.17 -1.08
N CYS A 293 40.18 -44.58 -1.48
CA CYS A 293 40.70 -44.66 -2.84
C CYS A 293 41.92 -45.56 -2.95
N HIS A 294 42.73 -45.67 -1.90
CA HIS A 294 43.98 -46.42 -1.90
C HIS A 294 43.94 -47.62 -0.94
N GLY A 295 44.54 -48.73 -1.37
CA GLY A 295 44.96 -49.82 -0.50
C GLY A 295 46.41 -49.62 -0.03
N ALA A 296 46.79 -50.27 1.07
CA ALA A 296 48.19 -50.38 1.45
C ALA A 296 48.95 -51.40 0.56
N HIS A 297 48.20 -52.37 0.02
CA HIS A 297 48.69 -53.40 -0.87
C HIS A 297 47.71 -53.53 -2.03
N VAL A 298 48.18 -54.02 -3.18
CA VAL A 298 47.28 -54.32 -4.30
C VAL A 298 46.29 -55.40 -3.87
N GLU A 299 45.01 -55.14 -4.15
CA GLU A 299 43.96 -56.13 -3.98
C GLU A 299 44.24 -57.34 -4.90
N TYR A 300 43.77 -58.53 -4.55
CA TYR A 300 43.93 -59.74 -5.35
C TYR A 300 42.94 -59.80 -6.52
N ASP A 301 43.35 -60.22 -7.72
CA ASP A 301 42.44 -60.46 -8.87
C ASP A 301 42.22 -61.94 -9.09
N PRO A 302 40.99 -62.44 -8.89
CA PRO A 302 40.63 -63.76 -9.36
C PRO A 302 40.80 -63.93 -10.87
N ASN A 303 40.69 -62.84 -11.66
CA ASN A 303 40.79 -62.85 -13.12
C ASN A 303 42.21 -62.54 -13.66
N ASP A 304 43.16 -62.24 -12.76
CA ASP A 304 44.59 -62.10 -13.05
C ASP A 304 45.42 -62.54 -11.82
N PRO A 305 45.33 -63.83 -11.45
CA PRO A 305 45.93 -64.34 -10.21
C PRO A 305 47.46 -64.28 -10.21
N THR A 306 48.08 -64.16 -11.39
CA THR A 306 49.53 -64.10 -11.59
C THR A 306 50.05 -62.67 -11.82
N GLY A 307 49.16 -61.68 -11.94
CA GLY A 307 49.54 -60.28 -12.17
C GLY A 307 50.14 -60.00 -13.55
N ILE A 308 49.88 -60.85 -14.54
CA ILE A 308 50.46 -60.75 -15.90
C ILE A 308 49.90 -59.53 -16.64
N LYS A 309 48.72 -59.02 -16.26
CA LYS A 309 48.12 -57.82 -16.86
C LYS A 309 48.70 -56.51 -16.29
N GLY A 310 49.73 -56.63 -15.45
CA GLY A 310 50.55 -55.57 -14.90
C GLY A 310 50.10 -55.11 -13.51
N THR A 311 51.07 -54.57 -12.76
CA THR A 311 50.89 -54.24 -11.34
C THR A 311 50.27 -52.87 -11.14
N ASN A 312 49.29 -52.77 -10.24
CA ASN A 312 48.73 -51.51 -9.78
C ASN A 312 49.73 -50.74 -8.90
N VAL A 313 50.61 -49.98 -9.54
CA VAL A 313 51.68 -49.23 -8.86
C VAL A 313 51.20 -48.03 -8.04
N PHE A 314 49.97 -47.57 -8.26
CA PHE A 314 49.35 -46.46 -7.51
C PHE A 314 48.54 -46.93 -6.31
N LEU A 315 48.44 -48.25 -6.12
CA LEU A 315 47.70 -48.89 -5.05
C LEU A 315 46.24 -48.41 -4.96
N ILE A 316 45.62 -48.04 -6.09
CA ILE A 316 44.22 -47.60 -6.13
C ILE A 316 43.32 -48.82 -5.93
N ARG A 317 42.32 -48.72 -5.07
CA ARG A 317 41.34 -49.79 -4.87
C ARG A 317 40.60 -50.09 -6.16
N ARG A 318 40.28 -51.35 -6.39
CA ARG A 318 39.58 -51.74 -7.61
C ARG A 318 38.12 -51.40 -7.55
N ASN A 319 37.56 -51.46 -6.35
CA ASN A 319 36.18 -51.14 -6.06
C ASN A 319 36.15 -49.99 -5.07
N VAL A 320 35.43 -48.93 -5.43
CA VAL A 320 35.19 -47.79 -4.56
C VAL A 320 33.69 -47.57 -4.42
N VAL A 321 33.27 -47.27 -3.20
CA VAL A 321 31.88 -46.94 -2.92
C VAL A 321 31.67 -45.47 -3.21
N ASN A 322 30.80 -45.18 -4.16
CA ASN A 322 30.38 -43.83 -4.47
C ASN A 322 29.69 -43.25 -3.22
N LYS A 323 30.22 -42.13 -2.71
CA LYS A 323 29.72 -41.56 -1.45
C LYS A 323 28.37 -40.86 -1.61
N SER A 324 28.01 -40.49 -2.83
CA SER A 324 26.72 -39.86 -3.15
C SER A 324 25.60 -40.88 -3.36
N THR A 325 25.89 -42.05 -3.94
CA THR A 325 24.88 -43.07 -4.27
C THR A 325 24.93 -44.32 -3.40
N GLY A 326 26.01 -44.53 -2.64
CA GLY A 326 26.25 -45.74 -1.86
C GLY A 326 26.58 -46.98 -2.70
N GLN A 327 26.64 -46.86 -4.03
CA GLN A 327 26.90 -47.97 -4.93
C GLN A 327 28.39 -48.24 -5.09
N THR A 328 28.78 -49.51 -5.06
CA THR A 328 30.14 -49.94 -5.36
C THR A 328 30.37 -49.91 -6.87
N SER A 329 31.35 -49.13 -7.32
CA SER A 329 31.78 -49.08 -8.71
C SER A 329 33.17 -49.67 -8.87
N GLN A 330 33.37 -50.49 -9.91
CA GLN A 330 34.69 -50.94 -10.30
C GLN A 330 35.39 -49.80 -11.06
N ILE A 331 36.45 -49.24 -10.48
CA ILE A 331 37.12 -48.02 -10.96
C ILE A 331 38.55 -48.30 -11.47
N PHE A 332 38.92 -49.58 -11.55
CA PHE A 332 40.29 -50.00 -11.82
C PHE A 332 40.72 -49.68 -13.27
N PHE A 333 41.96 -49.21 -13.44
CA PHE A 333 42.61 -49.02 -14.73
C PHE A 333 42.55 -50.35 -15.52
N ARG A 334 41.75 -50.37 -16.57
CA ARG A 334 41.78 -51.50 -17.51
C ARG A 334 43.15 -51.47 -18.20
N TYR A 335 44.02 -52.38 -17.76
CA TYR A 335 45.35 -52.62 -18.30
C TYR A 335 46.34 -51.48 -17.99
N THR A 336 47.55 -51.85 -17.60
CA THR A 336 48.67 -50.96 -17.25
C THR A 336 49.26 -50.21 -18.46
N GLY A 337 48.45 -49.87 -19.47
CA GLY A 337 48.83 -49.06 -20.62
C GLY A 337 48.47 -47.60 -20.39
N SER A 338 49.48 -46.72 -20.33
CA SER A 338 49.56 -45.25 -20.54
C SER A 338 48.38 -44.28 -20.30
N LYS A 339 47.11 -44.68 -20.30
CA LYS A 339 45.93 -43.82 -20.08
C LYS A 339 45.39 -44.00 -18.67
N ARG A 340 45.61 -42.99 -17.83
CA ARG A 340 44.89 -42.86 -16.55
C ARG A 340 43.49 -42.33 -16.89
N GLU A 341 42.42 -43.05 -16.57
CA GLU A 341 41.05 -42.59 -16.84
C GLU A 341 40.45 -41.99 -15.57
N TYR A 342 40.61 -40.68 -15.36
CA TYR A 342 39.97 -39.99 -14.23
C TYR A 342 38.46 -39.86 -14.43
N SER A 343 38.04 -39.71 -15.69
CA SER A 343 36.65 -39.66 -16.14
C SER A 343 36.53 -40.33 -17.51
N ASN A 344 35.49 -41.13 -17.74
CA ASN A 344 35.16 -41.73 -19.03
C ASN A 344 33.64 -41.71 -19.30
N ALA A 345 33.26 -42.00 -20.54
CA ALA A 345 31.86 -41.97 -20.97
C ALA A 345 30.99 -43.06 -20.31
N GLN A 346 31.62 -44.13 -19.82
CA GLN A 346 30.96 -45.25 -19.17
C GLN A 346 30.70 -44.99 -17.67
N GLY A 347 31.17 -43.86 -17.12
CA GLY A 347 31.01 -43.50 -15.71
C GLY A 347 31.89 -44.30 -14.74
N SER A 348 32.91 -45.02 -15.25
CA SER A 348 33.78 -45.90 -14.44
C SER A 348 35.17 -45.31 -14.16
N GLY A 349 35.39 -44.03 -14.44
CA GLY A 349 36.65 -43.35 -14.14
C GLY A 349 36.95 -43.30 -12.63
N VAL A 350 38.24 -43.15 -12.30
CA VAL A 350 38.71 -43.14 -10.90
C VAL A 350 38.01 -42.08 -10.04
N CYS A 351 37.79 -40.88 -10.57
CA CYS A 351 37.10 -39.81 -9.85
C CYS A 351 35.57 -40.02 -9.86
N GLN A 352 35.03 -40.54 -10.97
CA GLN A 352 33.60 -40.83 -11.13
C GLN A 352 33.08 -41.90 -10.15
N GLY A 353 33.96 -42.80 -9.72
CA GLY A 353 33.64 -43.78 -8.68
C GLY A 353 33.36 -43.20 -7.29
N CYS A 354 33.82 -41.99 -7.00
CA CYS A 354 33.58 -41.31 -5.73
C CYS A 354 32.43 -40.30 -5.82
N HIS A 355 32.42 -39.49 -6.88
CA HIS A 355 31.45 -38.43 -7.12
C HIS A 355 31.18 -38.25 -8.61
N ALA A 356 29.99 -37.74 -8.97
CA ALA A 356 29.74 -37.31 -10.35
C ALA A 356 30.66 -36.12 -10.70
N VAL A 357 31.19 -36.10 -11.93
CA VAL A 357 31.88 -34.93 -12.46
C VAL A 357 30.81 -33.91 -12.88
N PRO A 358 30.78 -32.68 -12.34
CA PRO A 358 29.77 -31.69 -12.69
C PRO A 358 29.79 -31.35 -14.18
N PRO A 359 28.64 -31.06 -14.81
CA PRO A 359 28.60 -30.64 -16.19
C PRO A 359 29.30 -29.27 -16.38
N PRO A 360 30.00 -29.07 -17.51
CA PRO A 360 30.68 -27.82 -17.82
C PRO A 360 29.72 -26.63 -17.84
N GLY A 361 30.13 -25.50 -17.28
CA GLY A 361 29.34 -24.25 -17.25
C GLY A 361 28.47 -24.08 -16.00
N SER A 362 28.50 -25.02 -15.06
CA SER A 362 27.85 -24.85 -13.74
C SER A 362 28.73 -24.04 -12.77
N PHE A 363 28.13 -23.45 -11.73
CA PHE A 363 28.86 -22.66 -10.72
C PHE A 363 29.99 -23.50 -10.10
N ASN A 364 31.25 -23.05 -10.25
CA ASN A 364 32.50 -23.75 -9.91
C ASN A 364 32.95 -24.91 -10.84
N ALA A 365 32.33 -25.12 -12.00
CA ALA A 365 32.76 -26.11 -12.98
C ALA A 365 33.04 -25.44 -14.34
N PRO A 366 34.29 -25.02 -14.60
CA PRO A 366 34.63 -24.38 -15.87
C PRO A 366 34.54 -25.37 -17.05
N PRO A 367 34.54 -24.89 -18.31
CA PRO A 367 34.37 -25.72 -19.50
C PRO A 367 35.27 -26.95 -19.57
N GLU A 368 36.44 -26.90 -18.93
CA GLU A 368 37.44 -27.95 -18.82
C GLU A 368 36.92 -29.23 -18.12
N HIS A 369 35.80 -29.18 -17.40
CA HIS A 369 35.13 -30.37 -16.85
C HIS A 369 34.57 -31.32 -17.94
N ALA A 370 34.50 -30.86 -19.19
CA ALA A 370 34.20 -31.72 -20.35
C ALA A 370 35.37 -32.65 -20.74
N SER A 371 36.59 -32.39 -20.24
CA SER A 371 37.78 -33.14 -20.61
C SER A 371 37.87 -34.49 -19.90
N THR A 372 38.37 -35.51 -20.63
CA THR A 372 38.77 -36.80 -20.06
C THR A 372 40.29 -36.92 -19.88
N ASP A 373 41.07 -35.89 -20.24
CA ASP A 373 42.53 -35.89 -20.11
C ASP A 373 42.97 -35.60 -18.67
N PRO A 374 43.70 -36.54 -18.01
CA PRO A 374 44.27 -36.33 -16.68
C PRO A 374 45.12 -35.08 -16.52
N LYS A 375 45.79 -34.61 -17.57
CA LYS A 375 46.62 -33.40 -17.52
C LYS A 375 45.78 -32.15 -17.27
N VAL A 376 44.57 -32.10 -17.83
CA VAL A 376 43.63 -31.00 -17.61
C VAL A 376 43.13 -31.03 -16.17
N CYS A 377 42.68 -32.19 -15.68
CA CYS A 377 42.23 -32.32 -14.29
C CYS A 377 43.34 -31.95 -13.29
N ASN A 378 44.58 -32.41 -13.52
CA ASN A 378 45.72 -32.15 -12.64
C ASN A 378 46.19 -30.68 -12.63
N SER A 379 45.71 -29.83 -13.53
CA SER A 379 45.98 -28.38 -13.49
C SER A 379 45.17 -27.66 -12.41
N CYS A 380 44.09 -28.29 -11.93
CA CYS A 380 43.20 -27.74 -10.91
C CYS A 380 43.08 -28.65 -9.68
N HIS A 381 43.14 -29.98 -9.84
CA HIS A 381 42.91 -30.98 -8.79
C HIS A 381 44.22 -31.66 -8.36
N PHE A 382 44.90 -31.04 -7.39
CA PHE A 382 46.22 -31.52 -6.96
C PHE A 382 46.15 -32.53 -5.82
N HIS A 383 46.95 -33.60 -5.90
CA HIS A 383 47.13 -34.57 -4.80
C HIS A 383 47.62 -33.95 -3.48
N ASN A 384 48.25 -32.78 -3.51
CA ASN A 384 48.78 -32.08 -2.34
C ASN A 384 48.18 -30.68 -2.20
N SER A 385 46.89 -30.54 -2.46
CA SER A 385 46.22 -29.25 -2.31
C SER A 385 46.10 -28.88 -0.81
N PRO A 386 46.42 -27.62 -0.43
CA PRO A 386 46.33 -27.16 0.95
C PRO A 386 44.89 -27.15 1.47
N ILE A 387 43.90 -27.17 0.55
CA ILE A 387 42.48 -27.22 0.85
C ILE A 387 41.87 -28.63 0.69
N GLY A 388 42.69 -29.67 0.89
CA GLY A 388 42.30 -31.07 0.80
C GLY A 388 42.78 -31.70 -0.50
N SER A 389 43.32 -32.92 -0.42
CA SER A 389 43.85 -33.61 -1.61
C SER A 389 42.76 -33.74 -2.68
N PHE A 390 43.10 -33.39 -3.93
CA PHE A 390 42.22 -33.37 -5.09
C PHE A 390 41.07 -32.34 -5.06
N SER A 391 40.99 -31.49 -4.04
CA SER A 391 40.13 -30.30 -4.10
C SER A 391 40.58 -29.38 -5.23
N GLY A 392 39.63 -28.84 -5.99
CA GLY A 392 39.91 -27.87 -7.05
C GLY A 392 40.55 -26.60 -6.48
N ALA A 393 41.73 -26.25 -6.97
CA ALA A 393 42.53 -25.10 -6.54
C ALA A 393 42.60 -24.05 -7.65
N CYS A 394 41.41 -23.66 -8.15
CA CYS A 394 41.25 -22.62 -9.17
C CYS A 394 41.93 -21.30 -8.79
N THR A 395 42.10 -21.06 -7.49
CA THR A 395 42.74 -19.86 -6.96
C THR A 395 44.25 -19.95 -6.77
N ALA A 396 44.89 -21.04 -7.22
CA ALA A 396 46.35 -21.15 -7.14
C ALA A 396 47.05 -20.07 -7.99
N CYS A 397 46.48 -19.72 -9.15
CA CYS A 397 47.07 -18.73 -10.05
C CYS A 397 46.68 -17.28 -9.70
N HIS A 398 45.44 -17.06 -9.25
CA HIS A 398 44.94 -15.78 -8.76
C HIS A 398 43.65 -15.98 -7.96
N GLY A 399 43.29 -15.03 -7.09
CA GLY A 399 42.02 -15.04 -6.37
C GLY A 399 40.82 -14.87 -7.30
N TYR A 400 39.65 -15.34 -6.87
CA TYR A 400 38.39 -15.19 -7.60
C TYR A 400 37.36 -14.40 -6.77
N PRO A 401 37.36 -13.06 -6.83
CA PRO A 401 38.35 -12.20 -7.49
C PRO A 401 39.59 -11.92 -6.61
N PRO A 402 40.66 -11.36 -7.18
CA PRO A 402 41.81 -10.92 -6.39
C PRO A 402 41.37 -9.76 -5.48
N THR A 403 41.60 -9.87 -4.17
CA THR A 403 41.28 -8.84 -3.18
C THR A 403 42.51 -8.39 -2.36
N THR A 404 43.66 -9.02 -2.57
CA THR A 404 44.94 -8.66 -1.95
C THR A 404 46.02 -8.45 -3.00
N ALA A 405 47.03 -7.63 -2.66
CA ALA A 405 48.20 -7.34 -3.48
C ALA A 405 49.20 -8.52 -3.62
N THR A 406 48.96 -9.60 -2.89
CA THR A 406 49.79 -10.81 -2.92
C THR A 406 49.72 -11.47 -4.30
N ILE A 407 50.84 -11.98 -4.81
CA ILE A 407 50.87 -12.73 -6.07
C ILE A 407 50.43 -14.17 -5.83
N GLY A 408 49.40 -14.63 -6.56
CA GLY A 408 48.84 -15.98 -6.44
C GLY A 408 48.02 -16.22 -5.16
N GLY A 409 47.41 -17.41 -5.06
CA GLY A 409 46.62 -17.82 -3.91
C GLY A 409 45.16 -17.32 -3.88
N PRO A 410 44.37 -17.72 -2.86
CA PRO A 410 42.91 -17.55 -2.79
C PRO A 410 42.39 -16.12 -2.98
N THR A 411 43.22 -15.12 -2.71
CA THR A 411 42.84 -13.71 -2.78
C THR A 411 43.83 -12.86 -3.58
N GLY A 412 44.91 -13.43 -4.12
CA GLY A 412 46.00 -12.66 -4.71
C GLY A 412 45.80 -12.29 -6.18
N VAL A 413 46.51 -11.27 -6.65
CA VAL A 413 46.61 -10.92 -8.08
C VAL A 413 47.36 -11.99 -8.88
N ALA A 414 47.19 -11.99 -10.21
CA ALA A 414 47.71 -13.03 -11.09
C ALA A 414 49.23 -13.24 -11.04
N THR A 415 49.63 -14.52 -11.06
CA THR A 415 51.03 -14.95 -11.17
C THR A 415 51.33 -15.52 -12.58
N PRO A 416 52.42 -15.08 -13.25
CA PRO A 416 53.29 -13.94 -12.87
C PRO A 416 52.58 -12.59 -13.08
N ALA A 417 53.15 -11.51 -12.53
CA ALA A 417 52.54 -10.18 -12.59
C ALA A 417 52.40 -9.66 -14.03
N THR A 418 51.18 -9.29 -14.42
CA THR A 418 50.84 -8.92 -15.82
C THR A 418 51.09 -7.45 -16.16
N GLY A 419 51.32 -6.59 -15.17
CA GLY A 419 51.52 -5.14 -15.36
C GLY A 419 50.23 -4.29 -15.37
N ALA A 420 49.04 -4.91 -15.29
CA ALA A 420 47.76 -4.22 -15.46
C ALA A 420 47.45 -3.11 -14.44
N THR A 421 47.81 -3.34 -13.17
CA THR A 421 47.44 -2.46 -12.03
C THR A 421 48.55 -2.31 -10.98
N ALA A 422 49.81 -2.62 -11.33
CA ALA A 422 50.99 -2.59 -10.44
C ALA A 422 50.71 -3.17 -9.04
N SER A 423 50.77 -4.50 -8.91
CA SER A 423 50.62 -5.25 -7.64
C SER A 423 49.35 -4.95 -6.81
N ASN A 424 48.36 -4.22 -7.31
CA ASN A 424 47.16 -3.86 -6.57
C ASN A 424 45.90 -4.51 -7.18
N PRO A 425 45.03 -5.17 -6.39
CA PRO A 425 43.75 -5.69 -6.87
C PRO A 425 42.76 -4.60 -7.28
N GLY A 426 42.97 -3.32 -6.96
CA GLY A 426 42.04 -2.23 -7.25
C GLY A 426 40.67 -2.43 -6.60
N ALA A 427 39.61 -2.01 -7.28
CA ALA A 427 38.24 -2.01 -6.74
C ALA A 427 37.55 -3.39 -6.68
N HIS A 428 38.26 -4.51 -6.88
CA HIS A 428 37.66 -5.85 -6.82
C HIS A 428 36.95 -6.13 -5.49
N SER A 429 37.56 -5.81 -4.34
CA SER A 429 36.92 -6.02 -3.02
C SER A 429 35.63 -5.21 -2.89
N THR A 430 35.67 -3.95 -3.36
CA THR A 430 34.56 -3.00 -3.32
C THR A 430 33.37 -3.42 -4.18
N HIS A 431 33.60 -4.05 -5.34
CA HIS A 431 32.54 -4.54 -6.22
C HIS A 431 32.07 -5.96 -5.83
N ALA A 432 32.99 -6.90 -5.65
CA ALA A 432 32.63 -8.30 -5.45
C ALA A 432 32.23 -8.65 -4.02
N LYS A 433 32.93 -8.13 -3.00
CA LYS A 433 32.56 -8.35 -1.59
C LYS A 433 31.59 -7.29 -1.10
N GLY A 434 31.87 -6.02 -1.38
CA GLY A 434 31.06 -4.91 -0.90
C GLY A 434 29.68 -4.79 -1.55
N ARG A 435 29.55 -5.20 -2.83
CA ARG A 435 28.31 -5.02 -3.61
C ARG A 435 27.77 -6.31 -4.24
N LEU A 436 28.44 -7.45 -3.99
CA LEU A 436 28.05 -8.76 -4.54
C LEU A 436 27.93 -8.77 -6.07
N ILE A 437 28.73 -7.94 -6.75
CA ILE A 437 28.79 -7.91 -8.22
C ILE A 437 29.61 -9.09 -8.71
N ALA A 438 29.03 -9.91 -9.57
CA ALA A 438 29.68 -11.08 -10.14
C ALA A 438 30.79 -10.68 -11.12
N CYS A 439 31.86 -11.48 -11.21
CA CYS A 439 33.03 -11.20 -12.03
C CYS A 439 32.67 -10.98 -13.51
N ASN A 440 31.70 -11.73 -14.05
CA ASN A 440 31.22 -11.61 -15.43
C ASN A 440 30.45 -10.30 -15.73
N THR A 441 30.27 -9.44 -14.73
CA THR A 441 29.81 -8.06 -14.91
C THR A 441 30.88 -7.20 -15.58
N CYS A 442 32.16 -7.46 -15.28
CA CYS A 442 33.31 -6.77 -15.85
C CYS A 442 34.20 -7.70 -16.70
N HIS A 443 34.05 -9.01 -16.59
CA HIS A 443 34.79 -10.03 -17.34
C HIS A 443 33.81 -10.88 -18.14
N ASN A 444 33.05 -10.31 -19.07
CA ASN A 444 31.98 -11.05 -19.78
C ASN A 444 32.50 -12.04 -20.86
N GLY A 445 33.70 -11.82 -21.41
CA GLY A 445 34.29 -12.62 -22.48
C GLY A 445 35.09 -13.84 -22.02
N PHE A 446 35.24 -14.06 -20.70
CA PHE A 446 36.08 -15.14 -20.15
C PHE A 446 35.61 -16.55 -20.54
N ALA A 447 34.30 -16.78 -20.70
CA ALA A 447 33.76 -18.10 -21.03
C ALA A 447 34.19 -18.61 -22.41
N ALA A 448 34.58 -17.69 -23.31
CA ALA A 448 35.09 -18.01 -24.64
C ALA A 448 36.61 -18.24 -24.66
N LYS A 449 37.30 -18.15 -23.51
CA LYS A 449 38.77 -18.22 -23.42
C LYS A 449 39.19 -19.33 -22.46
N SER A 450 39.93 -20.31 -22.99
CA SER A 450 40.55 -21.39 -22.21
C SER A 450 41.62 -20.82 -21.28
N MET A 451 41.52 -21.09 -19.98
CA MET A 451 42.52 -20.62 -19.01
C MET A 451 43.67 -21.62 -18.87
N PRO A 452 44.94 -21.17 -18.89
CA PRO A 452 45.41 -19.77 -18.99
C PRO A 452 45.43 -19.24 -20.45
N SER A 453 44.88 -18.02 -20.66
CA SER A 453 44.67 -17.43 -22.01
C SER A 453 45.60 -16.27 -22.37
N ASN A 454 46.53 -15.86 -21.49
CA ASN A 454 47.34 -14.64 -21.60
C ASN A 454 46.56 -13.35 -21.89
N SER A 455 45.26 -13.32 -21.61
CA SER A 455 44.40 -12.18 -21.91
C SER A 455 43.61 -11.76 -20.68
N ILE A 456 43.60 -10.45 -20.39
CA ILE A 456 42.77 -9.84 -19.36
C ILE A 456 41.53 -9.28 -20.04
N ASP A 457 40.43 -10.02 -19.94
CA ASP A 457 39.14 -9.56 -20.46
C ASP A 457 38.58 -8.45 -19.57
N ILE A 458 38.18 -7.32 -20.13
CA ILE A 458 37.38 -6.31 -19.43
C ILE A 458 36.25 -5.89 -20.36
N SER A 459 35.08 -6.46 -20.12
CA SER A 459 33.86 -6.26 -20.90
C SER A 459 32.67 -6.10 -19.95
N PHE A 460 31.84 -5.09 -20.16
CA PHE A 460 30.76 -4.77 -19.24
C PHE A 460 29.43 -5.42 -19.62
N SER A 461 28.79 -6.07 -18.66
CA SER A 461 27.43 -6.60 -18.78
C SER A 461 26.75 -6.53 -17.41
N ILE A 462 25.93 -5.51 -17.19
CA ILE A 462 25.25 -5.28 -15.92
C ILE A 462 23.79 -5.68 -16.09
N ASN A 463 23.38 -6.78 -15.47
CA ASN A 463 22.01 -7.24 -15.44
C ASN A 463 21.69 -7.99 -14.14
N GLY A 464 20.44 -8.41 -13.95
CA GLY A 464 20.02 -9.09 -12.72
C GLY A 464 20.73 -10.42 -12.42
N ALA A 465 21.34 -11.08 -13.43
CA ALA A 465 22.05 -12.34 -13.24
C ALA A 465 23.47 -12.15 -12.69
N ASN A 466 24.12 -11.02 -12.99
CA ASN A 466 25.50 -10.73 -12.61
C ASN A 466 25.66 -9.54 -11.65
N PHE A 467 24.62 -8.72 -11.49
CA PHE A 467 24.45 -7.82 -10.36
C PHE A 467 23.08 -8.10 -9.71
N PRO A 468 23.02 -8.98 -8.68
CA PRO A 468 21.76 -9.39 -8.05
C PRO A 468 20.93 -8.19 -7.58
N GLY A 469 19.66 -8.17 -7.98
CA GLY A 469 18.74 -7.07 -7.70
C GLY A 469 18.80 -5.91 -8.70
N PHE A 470 19.68 -5.96 -9.71
CA PHE A 470 19.71 -4.95 -10.76
C PHE A 470 18.54 -5.09 -11.73
N GLY A 471 17.87 -3.97 -12.04
CA GLY A 471 16.69 -3.93 -12.91
C GLY A 471 17.03 -3.52 -14.32
N GLY A 472 17.03 -4.48 -15.25
CA GLY A 472 17.35 -4.28 -16.66
C GLY A 472 18.69 -4.89 -17.06
N SER A 473 19.19 -4.50 -18.23
CA SER A 473 20.45 -4.99 -18.80
C SER A 473 21.17 -3.86 -19.52
N LEU A 474 22.45 -3.66 -19.21
CA LEU A 474 23.35 -2.68 -19.85
C LEU A 474 24.65 -3.38 -20.26
N THR A 475 25.05 -3.24 -21.51
CA THR A 475 26.30 -3.83 -22.05
C THR A 475 27.33 -2.78 -22.45
N THR A 476 27.06 -1.51 -22.16
CA THR A 476 27.93 -0.39 -22.50
C THR A 476 28.89 -0.07 -21.36
N GLY A 477 30.12 0.28 -21.70
CA GLY A 477 31.11 0.73 -20.74
C GLY A 477 32.50 0.79 -21.34
N SER A 478 33.39 1.52 -20.68
CA SER A 478 34.80 1.59 -21.06
C SER A 478 35.69 1.54 -19.84
N TYR A 479 36.73 0.71 -19.90
CA TYR A 479 37.86 0.74 -18.99
C TYR A 479 39.02 1.43 -19.69
N VAL A 480 39.42 2.58 -19.17
CA VAL A 480 40.52 3.35 -19.73
C VAL A 480 41.81 2.88 -19.08
N ASN A 481 42.74 2.36 -19.85
CA ASN A 481 44.08 2.02 -19.36
C ASN A 481 45.12 2.34 -20.44
N SER A 482 46.02 3.27 -20.13
CA SER A 482 47.12 3.66 -21.01
C SER A 482 48.44 2.98 -20.62
N THR A 483 48.45 2.13 -19.58
CA THR A 483 49.62 1.37 -19.13
C THR A 483 49.74 0.07 -19.93
N PRO A 484 50.86 -0.17 -20.65
CA PRO A 484 51.07 -1.41 -21.39
C PRO A 484 51.17 -2.63 -20.45
N LEU A 485 50.63 -3.77 -20.89
CA LEU A 485 50.83 -5.05 -20.21
C LEU A 485 52.22 -5.64 -20.55
N ASN A 486 52.77 -6.42 -19.62
CA ASN A 486 54.02 -7.16 -19.87
C ASN A 486 53.77 -8.23 -20.97
N THR A 487 54.69 -8.40 -21.91
CA THR A 487 54.61 -9.47 -22.91
C THR A 487 54.60 -10.85 -22.21
N PRO A 488 53.73 -11.81 -22.59
CA PRO A 488 52.81 -11.84 -23.75
C PRO A 488 51.36 -11.43 -23.44
N TYR A 489 51.09 -10.70 -22.35
CA TYR A 489 49.73 -10.40 -21.90
C TYR A 489 49.04 -9.31 -22.74
N THR A 490 47.74 -9.47 -22.99
CA THR A 490 46.93 -8.51 -23.75
C THR A 490 45.61 -8.18 -23.04
N PHE A 491 45.10 -6.96 -23.23
CA PHE A 491 43.73 -6.63 -22.86
C PHE A 491 42.76 -7.09 -23.95
N SER A 492 41.54 -7.47 -23.58
CA SER A 492 40.44 -7.68 -24.53
C SER A 492 39.15 -7.07 -24.02
N GLY A 493 38.21 -6.79 -24.93
CA GLY A 493 36.91 -6.22 -24.57
C GLY A 493 36.87 -4.70 -24.72
N SER A 494 36.16 -4.04 -23.82
CA SER A 494 35.89 -2.60 -23.85
C SER A 494 37.00 -1.76 -23.20
N VAL A 495 38.26 -2.04 -23.55
CA VAL A 495 39.44 -1.32 -23.04
C VAL A 495 39.88 -0.25 -24.03
N THR A 496 40.09 0.98 -23.54
CA THR A 496 40.51 2.13 -24.35
C THR A 496 41.85 2.68 -23.85
N ALA A 497 42.78 2.97 -24.76
CA ALA A 497 44.09 3.55 -24.42
C ALA A 497 44.11 5.09 -24.35
N THR A 498 42.99 5.74 -24.68
CA THR A 498 42.85 7.21 -24.71
C THR A 498 42.13 7.69 -23.45
N GLY A 499 42.76 8.55 -22.65
CA GLY A 499 42.20 9.15 -21.43
C GLY A 499 43.05 8.91 -20.17
N THR A 500 42.48 9.17 -18.99
CA THR A 500 43.15 8.95 -17.70
C THR A 500 43.25 7.46 -17.38
N SER A 501 44.47 6.96 -17.23
CA SER A 501 44.73 5.53 -16.98
C SER A 501 44.02 5.00 -15.73
N GLN A 502 43.59 3.75 -15.81
CA GLN A 502 42.90 3.01 -14.75
C GLN A 502 41.60 3.70 -14.31
N THR A 503 40.78 4.21 -15.24
CA THR A 503 39.46 4.79 -14.93
C THR A 503 38.32 4.03 -15.61
N CYS A 504 37.12 4.11 -15.03
CA CYS A 504 35.91 3.51 -15.59
C CYS A 504 34.96 4.63 -16.03
N ALA A 505 34.45 4.57 -17.26
CA ALA A 505 33.56 5.61 -17.82
C ALA A 505 32.49 5.00 -18.75
N ASN A 506 31.43 5.77 -19.00
CA ASN A 506 30.30 5.38 -19.86
C ASN A 506 29.61 4.08 -19.39
N ILE A 507 29.66 3.82 -18.09
CA ILE A 507 28.97 2.73 -17.40
C ILE A 507 27.91 3.38 -16.52
N TYR A 508 26.78 2.73 -16.25
CA TYR A 508 25.67 3.21 -15.39
C TYR A 508 25.99 4.41 -14.44
N CYS A 509 26.31 4.19 -13.16
CA CYS A 509 26.67 5.24 -12.20
C CYS A 509 27.94 6.05 -12.56
N HIS A 510 28.68 5.61 -13.57
CA HIS A 510 29.94 6.15 -14.06
C HIS A 510 29.71 6.90 -15.39
N GLY A 511 28.72 7.80 -15.40
CA GLY A 511 28.54 8.82 -16.43
C GLY A 511 27.64 8.48 -17.62
N ALA A 512 27.06 7.29 -17.70
CA ALA A 512 26.21 6.92 -18.85
C ALA A 512 24.74 7.36 -18.73
N THR A 513 24.14 7.18 -17.56
CA THR A 513 22.66 7.21 -17.44
C THR A 513 22.13 8.26 -16.46
N LEU A 514 23.01 8.84 -15.64
CA LEU A 514 22.63 9.75 -14.54
C LEU A 514 23.29 11.12 -14.71
N THR A 515 22.54 12.18 -14.40
CA THR A 515 22.98 13.57 -14.58
C THR A 515 23.38 14.23 -13.26
N GLY A 516 24.29 15.20 -13.35
CA GLY A 516 24.72 16.04 -12.21
C GLY A 516 25.63 15.36 -11.20
N GLY A 517 26.06 14.12 -11.43
CA GLY A 517 27.00 13.42 -10.54
C GLY A 517 28.36 14.12 -10.47
N SER A 518 28.94 14.24 -9.28
CA SER A 518 30.24 14.89 -9.08
C SER A 518 31.45 14.03 -9.44
N ASN A 519 31.27 12.71 -9.60
CA ASN A 519 32.36 11.79 -9.97
C ASN A 519 31.87 10.67 -10.89
N THR A 520 31.65 11.01 -12.16
CA THR A 520 31.17 10.09 -13.19
C THR A 520 32.27 9.28 -13.88
N THR A 521 33.54 9.50 -13.56
CA THR A 521 34.68 8.76 -14.14
C THR A 521 35.69 8.34 -13.06
N PRO A 522 35.29 7.48 -12.11
CA PRO A 522 36.15 7.15 -10.98
C PRO A 522 37.36 6.28 -11.39
N ALA A 523 38.43 6.43 -10.62
CA ALA A 523 39.64 5.63 -10.74
C ALA A 523 39.44 4.21 -10.16
N TRP A 524 39.89 3.19 -10.87
CA TRP A 524 39.85 1.78 -10.47
C TRP A 524 40.62 1.50 -9.17
N THR A 525 41.65 2.29 -8.89
CA THR A 525 42.51 2.16 -7.70
C THR A 525 42.23 3.23 -6.64
N GLY A 526 41.29 4.15 -6.88
CA GLY A 526 41.00 5.24 -5.95
C GLY A 526 40.07 4.82 -4.80
N THR A 527 40.19 5.50 -3.66
CA THR A 527 39.43 5.22 -2.44
C THR A 527 38.27 6.20 -2.23
N ASN A 528 37.21 5.76 -1.55
CA ASN A 528 36.07 6.59 -1.12
C ASN A 528 35.37 7.40 -2.23
N GLN A 529 35.32 6.87 -3.45
CA GLN A 529 34.77 7.56 -4.63
C GLN A 529 33.23 7.45 -4.79
N ALA A 530 32.55 6.78 -3.86
CA ALA A 530 31.12 6.43 -3.96
C ALA A 530 30.25 7.10 -2.88
N SER A 531 30.47 8.40 -2.64
CA SER A 531 29.63 9.22 -1.76
C SER A 531 28.30 9.57 -2.45
N CYS A 532 27.25 9.81 -1.67
CA CYS A 532 26.00 10.36 -2.21
C CYS A 532 26.30 11.65 -3.00
N GLY A 533 25.68 11.81 -4.16
CA GLY A 533 25.99 12.90 -5.08
C GLY A 533 27.05 12.56 -6.15
N ALA A 534 27.87 11.52 -5.95
CA ALA A 534 28.89 11.12 -6.92
C ALA A 534 28.28 10.60 -8.24
N CYS A 535 27.21 9.81 -8.14
CA CYS A 535 26.56 9.18 -9.29
C CYS A 535 25.52 10.09 -9.96
N HIS A 536 24.76 10.85 -9.16
CA HIS A 536 23.74 11.80 -9.63
C HIS A 536 23.66 13.00 -8.68
N GLY A 537 23.37 14.19 -9.21
CA GLY A 537 23.47 15.47 -8.48
C GLY A 537 22.22 15.91 -7.74
N VAL A 538 21.37 14.98 -7.31
CA VAL A 538 20.03 15.28 -6.80
C VAL A 538 20.06 15.51 -5.29
N THR A 539 19.54 16.65 -4.84
CA THR A 539 19.37 16.97 -3.42
C THR A 539 17.91 17.34 -3.12
N PRO A 540 17.49 17.44 -1.84
CA PRO A 540 16.15 17.95 -1.51
C PRO A 540 15.83 19.33 -2.09
N ALA A 541 16.85 20.17 -2.31
CA ALA A 541 16.70 21.47 -2.97
C ALA A 541 16.69 21.37 -4.51
N THR A 542 17.37 20.36 -5.07
CA THR A 542 17.53 20.14 -6.52
C THR A 542 16.95 18.79 -6.92
N ALA A 543 15.63 18.67 -6.77
CA ALA A 543 14.89 17.47 -7.19
C ALA A 543 15.04 17.20 -8.70
N PRO A 544 14.90 15.94 -9.17
CA PRO A 544 14.97 15.62 -10.59
C PRO A 544 13.96 16.45 -11.40
N THR A 545 14.30 16.80 -12.63
CA THR A 545 13.40 17.59 -13.50
C THR A 545 12.36 16.74 -14.24
N THR A 546 12.54 15.42 -14.24
CA THR A 546 11.71 14.48 -15.00
C THR A 546 10.48 14.01 -14.22
N GLY A 547 9.44 13.60 -14.92
CA GLY A 547 8.19 13.11 -14.32
C GLY A 547 7.46 14.19 -13.51
N GLY A 548 6.96 13.83 -12.32
CA GLY A 548 6.22 14.73 -11.42
C GLY A 548 7.07 15.42 -10.34
N HIS A 549 8.38 15.21 -10.31
CA HIS A 549 9.22 15.58 -9.16
C HIS A 549 9.16 17.07 -8.81
N LEU A 550 9.29 17.98 -9.78
CA LEU A 550 9.30 19.42 -9.50
C LEU A 550 7.98 19.96 -8.92
N ARG A 551 6.88 19.19 -8.98
CA ARG A 551 5.62 19.57 -8.32
C ARG A 551 5.61 19.13 -6.85
N HIS A 552 6.18 17.96 -6.58
CA HIS A 552 6.12 17.29 -5.29
C HIS A 552 7.31 17.63 -4.38
N ALA A 553 8.50 17.79 -4.95
CA ALA A 553 9.76 17.97 -4.23
C ALA A 553 10.47 19.28 -4.65
N GLY A 554 11.48 19.68 -3.86
CA GLY A 554 12.22 20.93 -4.05
C GLY A 554 11.95 21.92 -2.92
N THR A 555 12.78 21.88 -1.90
CA THR A 555 12.70 22.80 -0.75
C THR A 555 13.06 24.23 -1.17
N GLY A 556 12.34 25.22 -0.64
CA GLY A 556 12.64 26.65 -0.85
C GLY A 556 12.24 27.23 -2.21
N VAL A 557 11.51 26.49 -3.05
CA VAL A 557 11.00 26.99 -4.33
C VAL A 557 9.49 27.21 -4.25
N ALA A 558 9.05 28.44 -4.50
CA ALA A 558 7.64 28.82 -4.44
C ALA A 558 6.78 27.97 -5.40
N GLY A 559 5.60 27.54 -4.93
CA GLY A 559 4.66 26.73 -5.70
C GLY A 559 4.94 25.22 -5.72
N ARG A 560 5.96 24.74 -5.00
CA ARG A 560 6.26 23.30 -4.82
C ARG A 560 5.85 22.82 -3.43
N LEU A 561 5.44 21.55 -3.33
CA LEU A 561 5.03 20.94 -2.05
C LEU A 561 6.19 20.66 -1.09
N ALA A 562 7.44 20.68 -1.58
CA ALA A 562 8.65 20.44 -0.79
C ALA A 562 8.63 19.13 0.03
N LEU A 563 7.98 18.07 -0.50
CA LEU A 563 7.98 16.76 0.11
C LEU A 563 9.39 16.17 0.14
N ALA A 564 9.72 15.50 1.25
CA ALA A 564 10.94 14.71 1.34
C ALA A 564 10.89 13.53 0.36
N CYS A 565 12.03 13.15 -0.22
CA CYS A 565 12.10 12.03 -1.17
C CYS A 565 11.60 10.71 -0.56
N SER A 566 11.78 10.53 0.75
CA SER A 566 11.30 9.37 1.52
C SER A 566 9.77 9.24 1.54
N ALA A 567 9.04 10.31 1.22
CA ALA A 567 7.59 10.24 1.04
C ALA A 567 7.19 9.32 -0.11
N CYS A 568 8.06 9.18 -1.12
CA CYS A 568 7.79 8.40 -2.33
C CYS A 568 8.74 7.23 -2.55
N HIS A 569 9.99 7.31 -2.09
CA HIS A 569 11.05 6.34 -2.41
C HIS A 569 11.53 5.50 -1.21
N GLY A 570 10.94 5.71 -0.03
CA GLY A 570 11.46 5.15 1.22
C GLY A 570 12.81 5.78 1.62
N THR A 571 13.29 5.46 2.81
CA THR A 571 14.58 5.96 3.30
C THR A 571 15.71 5.13 2.74
N ILE A 572 16.57 5.74 1.92
CA ILE A 572 17.82 5.15 1.45
C ILE A 572 18.95 5.74 2.29
N SER A 573 19.54 4.93 3.16
CA SER A 573 20.70 5.31 4.00
C SER A 573 22.03 4.73 3.50
N ASP A 574 22.00 3.91 2.44
CA ASP A 574 23.17 3.22 1.91
C ASP A 574 23.18 3.19 0.36
N ASN A 575 24.20 2.55 -0.20
CA ASN A 575 24.36 2.42 -1.64
C ASN A 575 23.55 1.27 -2.27
N SER A 576 22.64 0.59 -1.54
CA SER A 576 21.75 -0.44 -2.11
C SER A 576 20.78 0.11 -3.17
N HIS A 577 20.65 1.44 -3.22
CA HIS A 577 19.88 2.17 -4.23
C HIS A 577 20.45 2.07 -5.65
N ILE A 578 21.73 1.72 -5.84
CA ILE A 578 22.37 1.66 -7.17
C ILE A 578 21.93 0.48 -8.04
N SER A 579 20.85 -0.21 -7.67
CA SER A 579 20.26 -1.36 -8.38
C SER A 579 19.68 -1.05 -9.76
N GLY A 580 19.88 0.15 -10.31
CA GLY A 580 19.25 0.61 -11.55
C GLY A 580 17.74 0.83 -11.46
N ASN A 581 17.06 0.14 -10.54
CA ASN A 581 15.62 0.26 -10.31
C ASN A 581 15.26 1.55 -9.58
N VAL A 582 14.20 2.21 -10.05
CA VAL A 582 13.50 3.21 -9.24
C VAL A 582 12.54 2.46 -8.33
N LYS A 583 12.86 2.40 -7.03
CA LYS A 583 11.99 1.83 -6.00
C LYS A 583 11.06 2.91 -5.45
N TRP A 584 9.83 2.55 -5.14
CA TRP A 584 8.91 3.42 -4.42
C TRP A 584 8.44 2.76 -3.13
N ASP A 585 8.18 3.61 -2.13
CA ASP A 585 7.49 3.28 -0.89
C ASP A 585 6.63 4.49 -0.53
N LEU A 586 5.31 4.31 -0.60
CA LEU A 586 4.32 5.35 -0.32
C LEU A 586 3.74 5.27 1.10
N ASN A 587 4.35 4.50 2.01
CA ASN A 587 3.85 4.37 3.39
C ASN A 587 3.67 5.71 4.09
N ALA A 588 4.60 6.64 3.87
CA ALA A 588 4.55 7.99 4.42
C ALA A 588 3.37 8.83 3.89
N LEU A 589 2.78 8.45 2.76
CA LEU A 589 1.57 9.07 2.19
C LEU A 589 0.29 8.32 2.61
N GLY A 590 0.41 7.22 3.36
CA GLY A 590 -0.70 6.44 3.92
C GLY A 590 -0.70 4.99 3.42
N ALA A 591 -1.11 4.05 4.29
CA ALA A 591 -1.09 2.61 4.02
C ALA A 591 -2.00 2.16 2.86
N ALA A 592 -2.96 2.99 2.45
CA ALA A 592 -3.83 2.74 1.29
C ALA A 592 -3.23 3.23 -0.03
N SER A 593 -2.19 4.07 0.00
CA SER A 593 -1.55 4.66 -1.18
C SER A 593 -1.01 3.58 -2.12
N ARG A 594 -1.19 3.74 -3.42
CA ARG A 594 -0.68 2.81 -4.42
C ARG A 594 -0.07 3.55 -5.60
N TYR A 595 0.93 2.92 -6.20
CA TYR A 595 1.44 3.25 -7.52
C TYR A 595 1.44 2.00 -8.39
N LYS A 596 1.05 2.17 -9.66
CA LYS A 596 1.01 1.12 -10.68
C LYS A 596 1.95 1.53 -11.81
N THR A 597 3.03 0.79 -12.01
CA THR A 597 3.87 0.94 -13.22
C THR A 597 3.07 0.58 -14.48
N PRO A 598 3.48 1.04 -15.68
CA PRO A 598 2.76 0.73 -16.92
C PRO A 598 2.49 -0.76 -17.14
N ALA A 599 3.42 -1.63 -16.75
CA ALA A 599 3.31 -3.08 -16.88
C ALA A 599 2.86 -3.82 -15.60
N GLY A 600 2.66 -3.09 -14.49
CA GLY A 600 2.46 -3.69 -13.16
C GLY A 600 1.03 -3.61 -12.64
N ALA A 601 0.87 -3.99 -11.36
CA ALA A 601 -0.35 -3.81 -10.59
C ALA A 601 -0.17 -2.68 -9.56
N TYR A 602 -1.27 -2.18 -9.01
CA TYR A 602 -1.24 -1.18 -7.93
C TYR A 602 -0.59 -1.78 -6.67
N ALA A 603 0.49 -1.15 -6.20
CA ALA A 603 1.21 -1.59 -5.01
C ALA A 603 1.67 -0.40 -4.15
N LEU A 604 1.71 -0.61 -2.83
CA LEU A 604 2.16 0.37 -1.85
C LEU A 604 3.68 0.60 -1.94
N THR A 605 4.40 -0.50 -2.06
CA THR A 605 5.84 -0.55 -2.29
C THR A 605 6.10 -1.33 -3.57
N GLY A 606 7.19 -1.01 -4.26
CA GLY A 606 7.55 -1.73 -5.47
C GLY A 606 8.75 -1.13 -6.18
N SER A 607 9.01 -1.62 -7.39
CA SER A 607 10.07 -1.08 -8.23
C SER A 607 9.69 -1.09 -9.70
N THR A 608 10.31 -0.21 -10.49
CA THR A 608 10.06 -0.10 -11.93
C THR A 608 10.54 -1.31 -12.73
N GLY A 609 11.38 -2.18 -12.15
CA GLY A 609 11.97 -3.33 -12.82
C GLY A 609 12.92 -2.97 -13.98
N THR A 610 13.22 -1.69 -14.15
CA THR A 610 13.91 -1.10 -15.30
C THR A 610 14.87 -0.01 -14.86
N VAL A 611 15.94 0.19 -15.64
CA VAL A 611 17.00 1.17 -15.37
C VAL A 611 16.46 2.60 -15.39
N ALA A 612 16.81 3.40 -14.38
CA ALA A 612 16.51 4.84 -14.33
C ALA A 612 17.34 5.64 -15.35
N PRO A 613 16.77 6.70 -15.96
CA PRO A 613 15.39 7.18 -15.81
C PRO A 613 14.38 6.34 -16.62
N SER A 614 13.20 6.11 -16.06
CA SER A 614 12.11 5.43 -16.79
C SER A 614 11.59 6.31 -17.93
N THR A 615 11.38 5.70 -19.10
CA THR A 615 10.82 6.37 -20.29
C THR A 615 9.30 6.53 -20.25
N THR A 616 8.61 5.73 -19.43
CA THR A 616 7.15 5.76 -19.22
C THR A 616 6.83 5.73 -17.74
N TYR A 617 5.86 6.53 -17.32
CA TYR A 617 5.46 6.67 -15.92
C TYR A 617 4.13 5.97 -15.62
N GLY A 618 3.94 5.62 -14.35
CA GLY A 618 2.79 4.88 -13.84
C GLY A 618 1.67 5.75 -13.28
N GLN A 619 0.59 5.10 -12.85
CA GLN A 619 -0.60 5.73 -12.26
C GLN A 619 -0.54 5.68 -10.73
N CYS A 620 -0.88 6.80 -10.10
CA CYS A 620 -1.06 6.92 -8.65
C CYS A 620 -2.51 6.60 -8.27
N SER A 621 -2.75 6.08 -7.07
CA SER A 621 -4.09 5.73 -6.58
C SER A 621 -4.16 5.81 -5.06
N ASN A 622 -5.34 6.11 -4.52
CA ASN A 622 -5.62 6.09 -3.07
C ASN A 622 -4.68 6.95 -2.22
N ILE A 623 -4.15 8.04 -2.81
CA ILE A 623 -3.31 9.01 -2.12
C ILE A 623 -4.19 10.18 -1.67
N TYR A 624 -4.10 10.56 -0.39
CA TYR A 624 -4.90 11.64 0.19
C TYR A 624 -4.87 12.96 -0.61
N CYS A 625 -3.68 13.37 -1.08
CA CYS A 625 -3.52 14.59 -1.89
C CYS A 625 -4.27 14.54 -3.23
N HIS A 626 -4.57 13.34 -3.75
CA HIS A 626 -5.31 13.11 -4.98
C HIS A 626 -6.73 12.61 -4.66
N SER A 627 -7.34 13.09 -3.59
CA SER A 627 -8.66 12.64 -3.15
C SER A 627 -9.63 13.80 -2.98
N ASN A 628 -10.89 13.47 -2.69
CA ASN A 628 -11.90 14.43 -2.29
C ASN A 628 -11.74 14.94 -0.84
N VAL A 629 -10.57 14.73 -0.22
CA VAL A 629 -10.13 15.25 1.10
C VAL A 629 -10.89 14.63 2.29
N GLN A 630 -12.21 14.48 2.21
CA GLN A 630 -13.06 13.86 3.23
C GLN A 630 -14.34 13.28 2.61
N GLY A 631 -15.04 12.43 3.35
CA GLY A 631 -16.32 11.88 2.93
C GLY A 631 -17.39 12.97 2.68
N ALA A 632 -18.38 12.67 1.84
CA ALA A 632 -19.43 13.64 1.44
C ALA A 632 -20.25 14.21 2.62
N GLY A 633 -20.35 13.47 3.73
CA GLY A 633 -20.98 13.92 4.96
C GLY A 633 -20.09 14.80 5.86
N GLY A 634 -18.87 15.13 5.43
CA GLY A 634 -17.89 15.88 6.23
C GLY A 634 -17.14 15.04 7.24
N SER A 635 -17.57 13.81 7.48
CA SER A 635 -16.95 12.87 8.42
C SER A 635 -16.22 11.74 7.70
N GLY A 636 -15.12 11.27 8.30
CA GLY A 636 -14.37 10.11 7.83
C GLY A 636 -13.43 10.39 6.66
N LEU A 637 -12.73 9.33 6.26
CA LEU A 637 -11.70 9.35 5.22
C LEU A 637 -12.26 9.72 3.83
N PRO A 638 -11.41 10.21 2.90
CA PRO A 638 -11.83 10.44 1.53
C PRO A 638 -12.41 9.17 0.90
N THR A 639 -13.47 9.35 0.11
CA THR A 639 -14.22 8.27 -0.55
C THR A 639 -13.96 8.21 -2.06
N VAL A 640 -13.39 9.27 -2.63
CA VAL A 640 -13.08 9.38 -4.07
C VAL A 640 -11.63 9.76 -4.23
N TYR A 641 -10.92 9.04 -5.10
CA TYR A 641 -9.50 9.25 -5.38
C TYR A 641 -9.27 9.37 -6.89
N GLY A 642 -8.66 10.47 -7.30
CA GLY A 642 -8.11 10.65 -8.64
C GLY A 642 -6.99 9.65 -8.92
N GLN A 643 -6.84 9.30 -10.19
CA GLN A 643 -5.82 8.34 -10.67
C GLN A 643 -4.82 9.01 -11.62
N PRO A 644 -4.10 10.07 -11.20
CA PRO A 644 -3.20 10.78 -12.10
C PRO A 644 -2.00 9.91 -12.50
N ILE A 645 -1.53 10.11 -13.73
CA ILE A 645 -0.26 9.55 -14.21
C ILE A 645 0.87 10.42 -13.68
N TRP A 646 1.91 9.81 -13.11
CA TRP A 646 3.11 10.52 -12.66
C TRP A 646 3.78 11.24 -13.83
N GLY A 647 4.03 12.55 -13.72
CA GLY A 647 4.51 13.35 -14.85
C GLY A 647 3.48 13.63 -15.95
N GLY A 648 2.20 13.31 -15.72
CA GLY A 648 1.09 13.65 -16.61
C GLY A 648 0.69 15.13 -16.55
N ALA A 649 -0.46 15.44 -17.15
CA ALA A 649 -1.02 16.78 -17.19
C ALA A 649 -1.30 17.36 -15.79
N THR A 650 -1.31 18.70 -15.69
CA THR A 650 -1.65 19.41 -14.46
C THR A 650 -3.09 19.09 -14.03
N LEU A 651 -3.29 18.72 -12.77
CA LEU A 651 -4.61 18.58 -12.18
C LEU A 651 -5.28 19.95 -12.01
N THR A 652 -6.54 20.07 -12.42
CA THR A 652 -7.41 21.21 -12.11
C THR A 652 -8.13 20.98 -10.77
N CYS A 653 -8.88 21.96 -10.27
CA CYS A 653 -9.67 21.82 -9.04
C CYS A 653 -10.60 20.58 -9.08
N ALA A 654 -11.23 20.36 -10.25
CA ALA A 654 -12.09 19.21 -10.54
C ALA A 654 -11.37 17.85 -10.46
N GLY A 655 -10.03 17.84 -10.49
CA GLY A 655 -9.22 16.63 -10.40
C GLY A 655 -9.14 16.03 -9.00
N CYS A 656 -9.48 16.79 -7.95
CA CYS A 656 -9.42 16.34 -6.55
C CYS A 656 -10.80 16.36 -5.89
N HIS A 657 -11.54 17.45 -6.03
CA HIS A 657 -12.93 17.57 -5.57
C HIS A 657 -13.81 18.01 -6.74
N VAL A 658 -15.13 17.79 -6.66
CA VAL A 658 -16.04 18.34 -7.68
C VAL A 658 -15.86 19.85 -7.79
N ASP A 659 -16.02 20.41 -8.99
CA ASP A 659 -15.84 21.85 -9.17
C ASP A 659 -16.94 22.61 -8.43
N MET A 660 -16.62 23.15 -7.26
CA MET A 660 -17.61 23.79 -6.39
C MET A 660 -18.20 25.06 -7.01
N ALA A 661 -17.55 25.66 -8.03
CA ALA A 661 -18.07 26.83 -8.72
C ALA A 661 -19.16 26.49 -9.74
N THR A 662 -19.19 25.24 -10.24
CA THR A 662 -20.09 24.84 -11.34
C THR A 662 -20.90 23.57 -11.08
N ASP A 663 -20.50 22.72 -10.15
CA ASP A 663 -21.09 21.40 -9.91
C ASP A 663 -22.20 21.43 -8.84
N ALA A 664 -23.40 21.00 -9.25
CA ALA A 664 -24.58 20.93 -8.40
C ALA A 664 -24.47 19.92 -7.24
N VAL A 665 -23.54 18.94 -7.32
CA VAL A 665 -23.32 17.94 -6.27
C VAL A 665 -22.20 18.32 -5.28
N GLY A 666 -21.83 19.60 -5.21
CA GLY A 666 -20.88 20.12 -4.23
C GLY A 666 -21.20 19.68 -2.79
N THR A 667 -20.16 19.26 -2.07
CA THR A 667 -20.28 18.66 -0.72
C THR A 667 -20.77 19.66 0.32
N GLY A 668 -21.50 19.17 1.32
CA GLY A 668 -22.09 20.00 2.36
C GLY A 668 -23.03 21.07 1.79
N SER A 669 -22.77 22.34 2.12
CA SER A 669 -23.55 23.48 1.63
C SER A 669 -22.85 24.31 0.56
N HIS A 670 -21.74 23.83 -0.05
CA HIS A 670 -21.03 24.58 -1.09
C HIS A 670 -21.95 24.99 -2.24
N ARG A 671 -22.78 24.05 -2.73
CA ARG A 671 -23.73 24.29 -3.84
C ARG A 671 -24.59 25.54 -3.68
N ILE A 672 -24.90 25.94 -2.44
CA ILE A 672 -25.74 27.11 -2.16
C ILE A 672 -24.91 28.41 -2.13
N HIS A 673 -23.66 28.31 -1.71
CA HIS A 673 -22.79 29.45 -1.49
C HIS A 673 -21.93 29.79 -2.71
N THR A 674 -21.50 28.80 -3.51
CA THR A 674 -20.48 28.99 -4.56
C THR A 674 -21.02 28.90 -5.99
N LEU A 675 -22.16 28.24 -6.23
CA LEU A 675 -22.74 28.15 -7.57
C LEU A 675 -23.27 29.50 -8.05
N ALA A 676 -23.24 29.70 -9.37
CA ALA A 676 -23.83 30.87 -10.03
C ALA A 676 -25.34 31.00 -9.81
N THR A 677 -26.05 29.88 -9.61
CA THR A 677 -27.49 29.83 -9.27
C THR A 677 -27.76 30.05 -7.78
N GLY A 678 -26.71 30.07 -6.94
CA GLY A 678 -26.75 30.35 -5.51
C GLY A 678 -26.27 31.76 -5.18
N ALA A 679 -25.52 31.91 -4.08
CA ALA A 679 -24.95 33.20 -3.65
C ALA A 679 -23.68 33.61 -4.42
N ASN A 680 -23.08 32.68 -5.19
CA ASN A 680 -21.89 32.89 -6.02
C ASN A 680 -20.68 33.54 -5.31
N PHE A 681 -20.48 33.22 -4.03
CA PHE A 681 -19.37 33.72 -3.24
C PHE A 681 -18.01 33.22 -3.75
N ASP A 682 -17.00 34.09 -3.66
CA ASP A 682 -15.62 33.67 -3.84
C ASP A 682 -15.17 32.79 -2.68
N CYS A 683 -14.31 31.80 -2.97
CA CYS A 683 -13.75 30.89 -1.98
C CYS A 683 -13.11 31.64 -0.81
N ALA A 684 -12.49 32.81 -1.06
CA ALA A 684 -11.85 33.66 -0.05
C ALA A 684 -12.77 34.09 1.09
N LYS A 685 -14.09 34.09 0.86
CA LYS A 685 -15.09 34.42 1.89
C LYS A 685 -15.09 33.41 3.03
N CYS A 686 -14.78 32.15 2.73
CA CYS A 686 -14.76 31.08 3.72
C CYS A 686 -13.38 30.47 3.91
N HIS A 687 -12.49 30.53 2.92
CA HIS A 687 -11.17 29.89 2.91
C HIS A 687 -10.06 30.92 2.67
N LEU A 688 -9.19 31.17 3.66
CA LEU A 688 -8.15 32.21 3.58
C LEU A 688 -7.12 31.92 2.48
N ASN A 689 -6.86 32.87 1.58
CA ASN A 689 -5.91 32.77 0.46
C ASN A 689 -6.32 31.79 -0.65
N TYR A 690 -7.60 31.43 -0.72
CA TYR A 690 -8.17 30.64 -1.82
C TYR A 690 -9.06 31.53 -2.67
N THR A 691 -9.01 31.37 -3.99
CA THR A 691 -9.95 31.98 -4.94
C THR A 691 -10.58 30.89 -5.79
N LYS A 692 -11.48 31.26 -6.70
CA LYS A 692 -12.05 30.32 -7.68
C LYS A 692 -11.00 29.66 -8.58
N THR A 693 -9.79 30.23 -8.69
CA THR A 693 -8.75 29.76 -9.62
C THR A 693 -7.38 29.53 -8.97
N THR A 694 -7.18 29.92 -7.72
CA THR A 694 -5.87 29.83 -7.04
C THR A 694 -6.01 29.32 -5.61
N THR A 695 -5.02 28.56 -5.16
CA THR A 695 -4.94 28.04 -3.79
C THR A 695 -3.59 28.37 -3.16
N ALA A 696 -3.50 28.34 -1.83
CA ALA A 696 -2.23 28.38 -1.12
C ALA A 696 -1.61 26.97 -1.08
N ALA A 697 -0.59 26.72 -1.89
CA ALA A 697 -0.02 25.38 -2.09
C ALA A 697 0.43 24.69 -0.77
N ALA A 698 0.99 25.45 0.18
CA ALA A 698 1.49 24.90 1.44
C ALA A 698 0.38 24.41 2.39
N THR A 699 -0.80 25.01 2.34
CA THR A 699 -1.93 24.71 3.24
C THR A 699 -3.07 23.97 2.56
N HIS A 700 -3.06 23.81 1.24
CA HIS A 700 -4.16 23.15 0.53
C HIS A 700 -4.17 21.63 0.68
N VAL A 701 -3.00 21.01 0.92
CA VAL A 701 -2.85 19.55 0.96
C VAL A 701 -2.23 19.04 2.26
N ASN A 702 -2.24 19.86 3.30
CA ASN A 702 -1.61 19.59 4.60
C ASN A 702 -2.46 18.73 5.56
N GLY A 703 -3.61 18.22 5.12
CA GLY A 703 -4.51 17.44 5.97
C GLY A 703 -5.60 18.27 6.67
N THR A 704 -5.58 19.59 6.51
CA THR A 704 -6.50 20.51 7.18
C THR A 704 -7.28 21.38 6.20
N ILE A 705 -8.46 21.81 6.64
CA ILE A 705 -9.33 22.72 5.91
C ILE A 705 -9.20 24.09 6.58
N GLU A 706 -8.55 25.01 5.87
CA GLU A 706 -8.35 26.38 6.35
C GLU A 706 -9.64 27.18 6.15
N LEU A 707 -10.22 27.66 7.26
CA LEU A 707 -11.42 28.49 7.25
C LEU A 707 -11.10 29.90 7.75
N GLY A 708 -11.57 30.94 7.06
CA GLY A 708 -11.33 32.35 7.37
C GLY A 708 -12.57 33.07 7.87
N ALA A 709 -12.43 33.88 8.92
CA ALA A 709 -13.49 34.77 9.38
C ALA A 709 -13.39 36.15 8.71
N ALA A 710 -14.35 36.43 7.82
CA ALA A 710 -14.77 37.80 7.54
C ALA A 710 -16.29 37.87 7.69
N GLY A 711 -16.75 38.33 8.86
CA GLY A 711 -18.17 38.63 9.12
C GLY A 711 -19.06 37.45 9.55
N PHE A 712 -18.48 36.33 9.98
CA PHE A 712 -19.18 35.22 10.65
C PHE A 712 -18.22 34.36 11.50
N THR A 713 -18.78 33.54 12.41
CA THR A 713 -18.06 32.59 13.26
C THR A 713 -18.40 31.16 12.87
N TYR A 714 -17.41 30.34 12.57
CA TYR A 714 -17.58 28.89 12.39
C TYR A 714 -17.28 28.13 13.69
N SER A 715 -18.12 27.15 14.05
CA SER A 715 -18.05 26.45 15.34
C SER A 715 -16.80 25.61 15.54
N GLN A 716 -16.11 25.23 14.45
CA GLN A 716 -14.81 24.55 14.53
C GLN A 716 -13.64 25.54 14.55
N GLY A 717 -13.91 26.84 14.73
CA GLY A 717 -12.89 27.88 14.80
C GLY A 717 -12.69 28.58 13.46
N SER A 718 -12.38 29.87 13.54
CA SER A 718 -12.06 30.71 12.38
C SER A 718 -10.57 31.03 12.41
N GLY A 719 -9.87 30.79 11.31
CA GLY A 719 -8.40 30.85 11.23
C GLY A 719 -7.69 29.62 11.81
N ALA A 720 -8.41 28.56 12.16
CA ALA A 720 -7.86 27.31 12.68
C ALA A 720 -7.72 26.27 11.56
N ALA A 721 -6.60 25.55 11.56
CA ALA A 721 -6.36 24.39 10.72
C ALA A 721 -7.25 23.23 11.21
N ASN A 722 -8.37 22.99 10.52
CA ASN A 722 -9.35 21.97 10.92
C ASN A 722 -9.02 20.62 10.28
N PRO A 723 -8.74 19.56 11.04
CA PRO A 723 -8.51 18.24 10.46
C PRO A 723 -9.67 17.79 9.58
N ALA A 724 -9.36 17.30 8.37
CA ALA A 724 -10.36 16.74 7.48
C ALA A 724 -11.07 15.53 8.15
N GLY A 725 -12.39 15.41 7.93
CA GLY A 725 -13.17 14.28 8.45
C GLY A 725 -13.72 14.44 9.87
N ASN A 726 -13.59 15.62 10.49
CA ASN A 726 -14.16 15.93 11.81
C ASN A 726 -15.67 16.27 11.78
N GLY A 727 -16.34 16.05 10.66
CA GLY A 727 -17.73 16.45 10.45
C GLY A 727 -17.85 17.92 10.07
N TYR A 728 -19.06 18.33 9.71
CA TYR A 728 -19.38 19.72 9.45
C TYR A 728 -19.70 20.48 10.74
N GLY A 729 -19.20 21.71 10.86
CA GLY A 729 -19.51 22.65 11.92
C GLY A 729 -20.71 23.55 11.58
N SER A 730 -20.98 24.51 12.46
CA SER A 730 -22.07 25.46 12.34
C SER A 730 -21.57 26.89 12.16
N CYS A 731 -22.21 27.67 11.30
CA CYS A 731 -21.97 29.10 11.15
C CYS A 731 -22.86 29.87 12.13
N SER A 732 -22.33 30.92 12.74
CA SER A 732 -23.03 31.82 13.68
C SER A 732 -22.51 33.25 13.54
N ALA A 733 -23.14 34.22 14.20
CA ALA A 733 -22.73 35.64 14.17
C ALA A 733 -22.57 36.20 12.74
N SER A 734 -23.40 35.72 11.80
CA SER A 734 -23.37 36.15 10.39
C SER A 734 -24.58 37.03 10.06
N ALA A 735 -24.33 38.08 9.28
CA ALA A 735 -25.42 38.86 8.67
C ALA A 735 -26.17 38.06 7.59
N CYS A 736 -25.55 37.02 7.00
CA CYS A 736 -26.13 36.23 5.90
C CYS A 736 -27.20 35.22 6.35
N HIS A 737 -27.18 34.78 7.62
CA HIS A 737 -28.14 33.81 8.19
C HIS A 737 -29.04 34.41 9.28
N GLY A 738 -29.27 35.73 9.27
CA GLY A 738 -30.15 36.37 10.25
C GLY A 738 -29.64 36.25 11.70
N SER A 739 -28.32 36.23 11.89
CA SER A 739 -27.62 36.03 13.18
C SER A 739 -27.80 34.65 13.83
N ALA A 740 -28.46 33.69 13.18
CA ALA A 740 -28.67 32.39 13.79
C ALA A 740 -27.48 31.44 13.63
N VAL A 741 -27.52 30.36 14.42
CA VAL A 741 -26.57 29.25 14.37
C VAL A 741 -27.11 28.19 13.39
N VAL A 742 -26.42 27.98 12.26
CA VAL A 742 -26.85 27.07 11.19
C VAL A 742 -25.78 26.01 10.92
N PRO A 743 -26.09 24.70 10.95
CA PRO A 743 -25.14 23.65 10.61
C PRO A 743 -24.83 23.63 9.11
N TRP A 744 -23.56 23.53 8.75
CA TRP A 744 -23.12 23.31 7.37
C TRP A 744 -23.51 21.90 6.91
N GLY A 745 -24.09 21.78 5.72
CA GLY A 745 -24.67 20.53 5.22
C GLY A 745 -26.10 20.24 5.71
N GLY A 746 -26.72 21.14 6.48
CA GLY A 746 -28.11 21.01 6.92
C GLY A 746 -29.15 21.13 5.80
N THR A 747 -30.37 20.66 6.07
CA THR A 747 -31.50 20.73 5.15
C THR A 747 -32.03 22.16 5.03
N LEU A 748 -32.10 22.70 3.81
CA LEU A 748 -32.76 23.98 3.55
C LEU A 748 -34.27 23.78 3.40
N TRP A 749 -35.07 24.74 3.90
CA TRP A 749 -36.52 24.75 3.72
C TRP A 749 -36.93 24.98 2.26
N SER A 750 -36.19 25.81 1.52
CA SER A 750 -36.44 26.07 0.09
C SER A 750 -35.13 26.23 -0.68
N THR A 751 -35.05 25.59 -1.84
CA THR A 751 -33.92 25.70 -2.78
C THR A 751 -34.21 26.58 -3.99
N THR A 752 -35.48 26.95 -4.20
CA THR A 752 -35.97 27.67 -5.39
C THR A 752 -36.53 29.05 -5.07
N ASP A 753 -37.16 29.22 -3.90
CA ASP A 753 -37.69 30.51 -3.46
C ASP A 753 -36.77 31.16 -2.43
N GLN A 754 -36.26 32.35 -2.76
CA GLN A 754 -35.35 33.11 -1.91
C GLN A 754 -36.00 33.58 -0.61
N CYS A 755 -37.28 33.98 -0.63
CA CYS A 755 -37.99 34.43 0.57
C CYS A 755 -38.31 33.24 1.49
N GLY A 756 -38.71 32.12 0.86
CA GLY A 756 -38.85 30.79 1.44
C GLY A 756 -37.63 30.31 2.22
N LYS A 757 -36.43 30.82 1.97
CA LYS A 757 -35.23 30.42 2.74
C LYS A 757 -35.27 30.89 4.20
N CYS A 758 -36.03 31.95 4.49
CA CYS A 758 -36.04 32.60 5.80
C CYS A 758 -37.44 32.77 6.39
N HIS A 759 -38.49 32.96 5.58
CA HIS A 759 -39.89 33.13 5.98
C HIS A 759 -40.83 32.52 4.92
N SER A 760 -42.15 32.69 5.06
CA SER A 760 -43.09 32.20 4.06
C SER A 760 -42.86 32.86 2.70
N SER A 761 -43.23 32.16 1.62
CA SER A 761 -42.90 32.55 0.25
C SER A 761 -43.49 33.90 -0.18
N ALA A 762 -42.81 34.58 -1.11
CA ALA A 762 -43.33 35.78 -1.78
C ALA A 762 -44.32 35.45 -2.91
N VAL A 763 -44.58 34.17 -3.19
CA VAL A 763 -45.59 33.74 -4.16
C VAL A 763 -46.99 34.10 -3.63
N THR A 764 -47.82 34.69 -4.50
CA THR A 764 -49.21 35.04 -4.19
C THR A 764 -49.96 33.85 -3.59
N GLY A 765 -50.56 34.02 -2.41
CA GLY A 765 -51.31 32.99 -1.71
C GLY A 765 -50.48 32.02 -0.85
N ALA A 766 -49.16 32.17 -0.78
CA ALA A 766 -48.32 31.32 0.07
C ALA A 766 -48.50 31.56 1.57
N VAL A 767 -48.86 32.79 1.95
CA VAL A 767 -49.24 33.12 3.32
C VAL A 767 -50.74 32.89 3.45
N THR A 768 -51.14 32.05 4.39
CA THR A 768 -52.54 31.77 4.73
C THR A 768 -52.71 31.73 6.24
N ALA A 769 -53.94 31.63 6.74
CA ALA A 769 -54.17 31.36 8.16
C ALA A 769 -53.52 30.04 8.63
N ALA A 770 -53.45 29.03 7.75
CA ALA A 770 -52.80 27.74 8.04
C ALA A 770 -51.27 27.77 7.87
N THR A 771 -50.77 28.67 7.03
CA THR A 771 -49.33 28.91 6.77
C THR A 771 -48.98 30.37 7.04
N PRO A 772 -49.01 30.81 8.31
CA PRO A 772 -48.78 32.20 8.64
C PRO A 772 -47.34 32.61 8.28
N PHE A 773 -47.08 33.91 8.13
CA PHE A 773 -45.78 34.43 7.70
C PHE A 773 -44.62 34.00 8.63
N TYR A 774 -44.89 33.83 9.92
CA TYR A 774 -43.94 33.30 10.90
C TYR A 774 -43.75 31.78 10.85
N GLY A 775 -44.72 31.02 10.33
CA GLY A 775 -44.82 29.56 10.49
C GLY A 775 -43.69 28.75 9.84
N THR A 776 -43.01 29.34 8.87
CA THR A 776 -41.88 28.75 8.12
C THR A 776 -40.57 29.50 8.37
N SER A 777 -40.55 30.40 9.37
CA SER A 777 -39.37 31.21 9.65
C SER A 777 -38.18 30.35 10.09
N PHE A 778 -37.01 30.59 9.48
CA PHE A 778 -35.76 29.90 9.76
C PHE A 778 -34.63 30.95 9.84
N PRO A 779 -33.63 30.80 10.74
CA PRO A 779 -33.32 29.62 11.56
C PRO A 779 -33.95 29.57 12.95
N THR A 780 -34.42 30.71 13.48
CA THR A 780 -35.22 30.72 14.71
C THR A 780 -36.68 30.75 14.30
N LYS A 781 -37.38 29.63 14.48
CA LYS A 781 -38.81 29.54 14.19
C LYS A 781 -39.58 30.44 15.15
N VAL A 782 -40.02 31.61 14.66
CA VAL A 782 -40.98 32.46 15.34
C VAL A 782 -42.30 31.69 15.43
N THR A 783 -42.82 31.50 16.63
CA THR A 783 -43.97 30.61 16.88
C THR A 783 -45.31 31.34 16.96
N ALA A 784 -45.33 32.67 17.02
CA ALA A 784 -46.55 33.46 17.18
C ALA A 784 -46.48 34.84 16.49
N ASN A 785 -47.65 35.41 16.19
CA ASN A 785 -47.84 36.78 15.70
C ASN A 785 -47.64 37.87 16.76
N THR A 786 -47.37 37.50 18.02
CA THR A 786 -47.03 38.44 19.09
C THR A 786 -45.55 38.83 19.07
N ASP A 787 -44.69 38.14 18.31
CA ASP A 787 -43.28 38.49 18.15
C ASP A 787 -43.14 39.81 17.39
N PRO A 788 -42.45 40.83 17.93
CA PRO A 788 -42.28 42.14 17.29
C PRO A 788 -41.66 42.11 15.89
N LYS A 789 -40.89 41.05 15.55
CA LYS A 789 -40.26 40.89 14.23
C LYS A 789 -41.25 40.49 13.14
N VAL A 790 -42.34 39.80 13.50
CA VAL A 790 -43.36 39.36 12.55
C VAL A 790 -44.68 40.12 12.73
N GLY A 791 -45.17 40.28 13.96
CA GLY A 791 -46.35 41.08 14.29
C GLY A 791 -47.55 40.86 13.35
N ALA A 792 -48.16 41.96 12.91
CA ALA A 792 -49.35 42.00 12.05
C ALA A 792 -49.10 41.66 10.56
N HIS A 793 -47.94 41.13 10.16
CA HIS A 793 -47.71 40.77 8.74
C HIS A 793 -48.77 39.80 8.21
N THR A 794 -49.09 38.72 8.93
CA THR A 794 -50.06 37.73 8.45
C THR A 794 -51.45 38.36 8.25
N SER A 795 -51.91 39.23 9.16
CA SER A 795 -53.24 39.86 9.04
C SER A 795 -53.33 40.77 7.81
N HIS A 796 -52.28 41.54 7.52
CA HIS A 796 -52.22 42.41 6.35
C HIS A 796 -52.08 41.63 5.03
N LEU A 797 -51.21 40.62 4.98
CA LEU A 797 -50.97 39.83 3.76
C LEU A 797 -52.18 38.95 3.38
N THR A 798 -53.04 38.61 4.34
CA THR A 798 -54.18 37.71 4.12
C THR A 798 -55.55 38.36 4.32
N SER A 799 -55.60 39.65 4.66
CA SER A 799 -56.84 40.41 4.92
C SER A 799 -57.76 39.76 5.95
N THR A 800 -57.22 39.30 7.08
CA THR A 800 -58.03 38.59 8.08
C THR A 800 -59.18 39.43 8.65
N ASP A 801 -59.08 40.76 8.57
CA ASP A 801 -60.11 41.72 9.02
C ASP A 801 -61.21 41.97 7.98
N SER A 802 -61.05 41.52 6.73
CA SER A 802 -62.00 41.77 5.62
C SER A 802 -62.26 43.23 5.26
N LEU A 803 -61.44 44.18 5.71
CA LEU A 803 -61.63 45.62 5.44
C LEU A 803 -60.98 46.10 4.15
N SER A 804 -59.97 45.37 3.68
CA SER A 804 -59.29 45.63 2.42
C SER A 804 -59.10 44.33 1.62
N GLY A 805 -58.57 44.47 0.40
CA GLY A 805 -57.91 43.34 -0.26
C GLY A 805 -56.58 43.01 0.41
N SER A 806 -55.99 41.87 0.04
CA SER A 806 -54.69 41.42 0.58
C SER A 806 -53.61 42.40 0.19
N LEU A 807 -52.90 42.89 1.21
CA LEU A 807 -51.80 43.82 0.99
C LEU A 807 -50.58 43.06 0.50
N ALA A 808 -49.90 43.62 -0.49
CA ALA A 808 -48.57 43.22 -0.88
C ALA A 808 -47.54 43.86 0.06
N CYS A 809 -46.37 43.24 0.15
CA CYS A 809 -45.17 43.82 0.75
C CYS A 809 -44.95 45.29 0.37
N ALA A 810 -45.08 45.59 -0.93
CA ALA A 810 -44.88 46.91 -1.53
C ALA A 810 -45.87 47.99 -1.05
N ASP A 811 -47.00 47.59 -0.47
CA ASP A 811 -48.05 48.51 -0.02
C ASP A 811 -47.74 49.13 1.34
N CYS A 812 -46.87 48.51 2.14
CA CYS A 812 -46.43 49.03 3.44
C CYS A 812 -45.03 49.63 3.35
N HIS A 813 -44.06 48.84 2.91
CA HIS A 813 -42.70 49.25 2.66
C HIS A 813 -42.43 49.18 1.16
N GLY A 814 -41.48 49.96 0.63
CA GLY A 814 -41.09 49.91 -0.78
C GLY A 814 -40.52 48.55 -1.21
N SER A 815 -39.77 48.52 -2.32
CA SER A 815 -39.19 47.28 -2.82
C SER A 815 -38.31 46.58 -1.75
N VAL A 816 -38.62 45.32 -1.45
CA VAL A 816 -37.82 44.47 -0.56
C VAL A 816 -36.91 43.62 -1.40
N ALA A 817 -35.61 43.90 -1.34
CA ALA A 817 -34.57 43.03 -1.87
C ALA A 817 -33.97 42.22 -0.73
N ILE A 818 -33.92 40.89 -0.87
CA ILE A 818 -33.27 40.01 0.12
C ILE A 818 -31.78 40.32 0.28
N SER A 819 -31.15 40.89 -0.75
CA SER A 819 -29.76 41.33 -0.73
C SER A 819 -29.55 42.67 -0.03
N SER A 820 -30.63 43.38 0.38
CA SER A 820 -30.48 44.60 1.16
C SER A 820 -29.86 44.27 2.50
N VAL A 821 -28.77 44.98 2.82
CA VAL A 821 -28.03 44.84 4.09
C VAL A 821 -28.96 45.02 5.29
N THR A 822 -30.05 45.78 5.15
CA THR A 822 -31.03 46.03 6.22
C THR A 822 -31.98 44.85 6.47
N HIS A 823 -32.32 44.06 5.45
CA HIS A 823 -33.34 43.01 5.59
C HIS A 823 -32.79 41.77 6.31
N MET A 824 -31.57 41.34 5.98
CA MET A 824 -30.95 40.14 6.57
C MET A 824 -30.41 40.36 7.99
N THR A 825 -30.18 41.60 8.41
CA THR A 825 -29.66 41.91 9.77
C THR A 825 -30.77 42.10 10.81
N GLY A 826 -32.04 41.93 10.43
CA GLY A 826 -33.19 42.21 11.30
C GLY A 826 -33.36 43.70 11.61
N SER A 827 -32.91 44.59 10.72
CA SER A 827 -33.11 46.04 10.87
C SER A 827 -34.51 46.44 10.40
N THR A 828 -35.14 47.38 11.10
CA THR A 828 -36.42 47.99 10.72
C THR A 828 -36.25 49.18 9.76
N ALA A 829 -35.07 49.34 9.18
CA ALA A 829 -34.78 50.39 8.20
C ALA A 829 -35.29 50.00 6.80
N PHE A 830 -36.45 50.54 6.43
CA PHE A 830 -37.03 50.45 5.10
C PHE A 830 -37.62 51.79 4.66
N ALA A 831 -37.77 51.98 3.35
CA ALA A 831 -38.51 53.11 2.83
C ALA A 831 -40.02 52.81 2.86
N TRP A 832 -40.84 53.72 3.36
CA TRP A 832 -42.31 53.59 3.31
C TRP A 832 -42.85 53.69 1.87
N SER A 833 -43.90 52.92 1.57
CA SER A 833 -44.57 52.92 0.27
C SER A 833 -45.24 54.25 -0.06
N THR A 834 -45.64 54.43 -1.32
CA THR A 834 -46.47 55.58 -1.73
C THR A 834 -47.84 55.54 -1.03
N LEU A 835 -48.45 54.37 -0.90
CA LEU A 835 -49.76 54.21 -0.29
C LEU A 835 -49.76 54.63 1.19
N ALA A 836 -48.74 54.22 1.95
CA ALA A 836 -48.60 54.60 3.36
C ALA A 836 -48.41 56.12 3.57
N LYS A 837 -47.86 56.82 2.57
CA LYS A 837 -47.59 58.27 2.55
C LYS A 837 -48.73 59.12 1.98
N THR A 838 -49.84 58.50 1.57
CA THR A 838 -51.00 59.21 1.00
C THR A 838 -51.42 60.37 1.89
N GLY A 839 -51.70 61.55 1.31
CA GLY A 839 -51.98 62.77 2.07
C GLY A 839 -50.73 63.56 2.52
N GLY A 840 -49.55 63.23 1.99
CA GLY A 840 -48.30 63.91 2.35
C GLY A 840 -47.75 63.51 3.72
N LEU A 841 -48.21 62.35 4.22
CA LEU A 841 -47.83 61.83 5.52
C LEU A 841 -46.38 61.35 5.52
N THR A 842 -45.76 61.36 6.70
CA THR A 842 -44.43 60.80 6.96
C THR A 842 -44.57 59.64 7.94
N PRO A 843 -44.87 58.42 7.45
CA PRO A 843 -45.03 57.25 8.30
C PRO A 843 -43.76 56.94 9.10
N ALA A 844 -43.94 56.42 10.32
CA ALA A 844 -42.85 55.99 11.17
C ALA A 844 -43.23 54.76 12.00
N TYR A 845 -42.23 53.90 12.25
CA TYR A 845 -42.33 52.73 13.12
C TYR A 845 -41.24 52.77 14.17
N ASN A 846 -41.63 52.80 15.44
CA ASN A 846 -40.68 52.70 16.55
C ASN A 846 -40.44 51.23 16.87
N SER A 847 -39.28 50.72 16.48
CA SER A 847 -38.91 49.31 16.68
C SER A 847 -38.72 48.90 18.15
N THR A 848 -38.51 49.86 19.06
CA THR A 848 -38.35 49.59 20.49
C THR A 848 -39.71 49.40 21.18
N THR A 849 -40.71 50.20 20.80
CA THR A 849 -42.05 50.13 21.40
C THR A 849 -43.06 49.34 20.55
N GLY A 850 -42.73 49.06 19.29
CA GLY A 850 -43.63 48.41 18.33
C GLY A 850 -44.73 49.33 17.81
N VAL A 851 -44.62 50.66 17.98
CA VAL A 851 -45.71 51.61 17.66
C VAL A 851 -45.53 52.20 16.25
N CYS A 852 -46.58 52.11 15.44
CA CYS A 852 -46.72 52.81 14.17
C CYS A 852 -47.26 54.24 14.41
N SER A 853 -46.89 55.20 13.57
CA SER A 853 -47.42 56.57 13.65
C SER A 853 -47.44 57.25 12.27
N ASN A 854 -48.36 58.20 12.11
CA ASN A 854 -48.48 59.04 10.91
C ASN A 854 -48.65 58.24 9.60
N VAL A 855 -49.39 57.13 9.66
CA VAL A 855 -49.63 56.20 8.55
C VAL A 855 -51.04 56.40 7.97
N TYR A 856 -51.16 56.49 6.64
CA TYR A 856 -52.44 56.62 5.95
C TYR A 856 -53.47 55.55 6.36
N CYS A 857 -53.11 54.27 6.27
CA CYS A 857 -54.01 53.15 6.56
C CYS A 857 -54.51 53.08 8.01
N HIS A 858 -53.84 53.79 8.94
CA HIS A 858 -54.20 53.86 10.35
C HIS A 858 -54.87 55.19 10.72
N GLY A 859 -55.39 55.94 9.75
CA GLY A 859 -56.24 57.10 10.02
C GLY A 859 -55.50 58.38 10.39
N ALA A 860 -54.20 58.48 10.09
CA ALA A 860 -53.43 59.69 10.39
C ALA A 860 -53.98 60.92 9.63
N ALA A 861 -54.32 60.76 8.35
CA ALA A 861 -55.13 61.69 7.57
C ALA A 861 -55.78 60.94 6.40
N MET A 862 -57.09 61.09 6.23
CA MET A 862 -57.90 60.45 5.19
C MET A 862 -58.17 61.42 4.03
N PRO A 863 -58.65 60.94 2.86
CA PRO A 863 -58.99 61.81 1.74
C PRO A 863 -59.99 62.89 2.17
N GLY A 864 -59.80 64.13 1.70
CA GLY A 864 -60.57 65.30 2.17
C GLY A 864 -60.07 65.91 3.48
N GLY A 865 -58.98 65.39 4.06
CA GLY A 865 -58.35 65.93 5.26
C GLY A 865 -59.00 65.49 6.57
N ASP A 866 -59.80 64.42 6.58
CA ASP A 866 -60.39 63.89 7.81
C ASP A 866 -59.31 63.27 8.71
N THR A 867 -59.28 63.72 9.97
CA THR A 867 -58.35 63.26 11.01
C THR A 867 -59.05 62.79 12.28
N SER A 868 -60.37 62.51 12.20
CA SER A 868 -61.20 62.19 13.36
C SER A 868 -61.07 60.74 13.87
N GLY A 869 -60.15 59.94 13.30
CA GLY A 869 -59.82 58.61 13.80
C GLY A 869 -59.34 58.64 15.25
N THR A 870 -59.86 57.70 16.07
CA THR A 870 -59.58 57.64 17.51
C THR A 870 -58.27 56.95 17.86
N ASN A 871 -57.73 56.08 16.98
CA ASN A 871 -56.44 55.41 17.19
C ASN A 871 -55.54 55.52 15.96
N LYS A 872 -54.69 56.56 15.96
CA LYS A 872 -53.77 56.89 14.87
C LYS A 872 -52.34 56.37 15.08
N SER A 873 -52.12 55.64 16.17
CA SER A 873 -50.80 55.14 16.57
C SER A 873 -50.86 53.69 17.09
N PRO A 874 -51.21 52.72 16.25
CA PRO A 874 -51.37 51.34 16.70
C PRO A 874 -50.05 50.63 17.01
N THR A 875 -50.11 49.65 17.91
CA THR A 875 -48.99 48.75 18.20
C THR A 875 -49.01 47.53 17.27
N TRP A 876 -47.90 47.27 16.59
CA TRP A 876 -47.73 46.32 15.49
C TRP A 876 -48.09 44.86 15.81
N ASN A 877 -48.03 44.44 17.07
CA ASN A 877 -48.32 43.08 17.52
C ASN A 877 -49.56 42.99 18.43
N VAL A 878 -50.40 44.03 18.44
CA VAL A 878 -51.66 44.08 19.18
C VAL A 878 -52.82 44.22 18.19
N ALA A 879 -53.96 43.59 18.49
CA ALA A 879 -55.15 43.69 17.65
C ALA A 879 -55.62 45.15 17.53
N PHE A 880 -55.71 45.67 16.31
CA PHE A 880 -56.06 47.07 16.04
C PHE A 880 -57.58 47.31 16.07
N LEU A 881 -58.36 46.33 15.60
CA LEU A 881 -59.81 46.41 15.51
C LEU A 881 -60.49 45.34 16.36
N PRO A 882 -61.71 45.62 16.86
CA PRO A 882 -62.51 44.60 17.53
C PRO A 882 -62.98 43.53 16.54
N ALA A 883 -63.27 42.34 17.07
CA ALA A 883 -63.70 41.19 16.26
C ALA A 883 -65.04 41.40 15.52
N THR A 884 -65.89 42.30 16.02
CA THR A 884 -67.21 42.62 15.45
C THR A 884 -67.27 44.06 14.95
N LEU A 885 -67.99 44.27 13.85
CA LEU A 885 -68.21 45.61 13.29
C LEU A 885 -69.03 46.47 14.26
N SER A 886 -68.68 47.74 14.38
CA SER A 886 -69.46 48.76 15.10
C SER A 886 -69.13 50.15 14.57
N SER A 887 -69.92 51.16 14.91
CA SER A 887 -69.60 52.57 14.60
C SER A 887 -68.25 53.00 15.20
N ALA A 888 -67.95 52.56 16.43
CA ALA A 888 -66.67 52.78 17.08
C ALA A 888 -65.51 52.09 16.35
N ALA A 889 -65.74 50.92 15.75
CA ALA A 889 -64.72 50.23 14.97
C ALA A 889 -64.30 51.01 13.72
N CYS A 890 -65.27 51.53 12.95
CA CYS A 890 -64.98 52.44 11.83
C CYS A 890 -64.27 53.72 12.33
N GLY A 891 -64.74 54.23 13.48
CA GLY A 891 -64.19 55.35 14.24
C GLY A 891 -62.71 55.21 14.65
N THR A 892 -62.14 54.02 14.55
CA THR A 892 -60.70 53.78 14.81
C THR A 892 -59.84 54.54 13.81
N CYS A 893 -60.21 54.53 12.52
CA CYS A 893 -59.43 55.12 11.43
C CYS A 893 -59.99 56.47 10.97
N HIS A 894 -61.32 56.60 10.84
CA HIS A 894 -61.96 57.80 10.31
C HIS A 894 -63.34 58.02 10.95
N GLY A 895 -63.94 59.20 10.78
CA GLY A 895 -65.27 59.46 11.34
C GLY A 895 -66.35 58.60 10.68
N PHE A 896 -67.37 58.17 11.44
CA PHE A 896 -68.50 57.41 10.92
C PHE A 896 -69.84 57.97 11.42
N PRO A 897 -70.47 58.92 10.70
CA PRO A 897 -70.03 59.51 9.42
C PRO A 897 -68.85 60.48 9.60
N PRO A 898 -68.10 60.81 8.53
CA PRO A 898 -67.07 61.85 8.58
C PRO A 898 -67.63 63.20 9.04
N SER A 899 -66.77 64.01 9.67
CA SER A 899 -67.17 65.32 10.20
C SER A 899 -67.64 66.26 9.09
N THR A 900 -68.65 67.10 9.37
CA THR A 900 -69.02 68.19 8.44
C THR A 900 -67.88 69.18 8.23
N ALA A 901 -66.94 69.27 9.17
CA ALA A 901 -65.73 70.09 9.06
C ALA A 901 -64.76 69.61 7.97
N SER A 902 -64.85 68.36 7.51
CA SER A 902 -64.09 67.84 6.35
C SER A 902 -64.85 67.97 5.02
N GLY A 903 -65.97 68.72 5.00
CA GLY A 903 -66.77 68.96 3.79
C GLY A 903 -67.79 67.85 3.47
N HIS A 904 -67.96 66.87 4.36
CA HIS A 904 -68.95 65.80 4.22
C HIS A 904 -70.38 66.28 4.63
N PRO A 905 -71.45 65.92 3.91
CA PRO A 905 -72.82 66.29 4.29
C PRO A 905 -73.23 65.62 5.61
N ALA A 906 -74.06 66.29 6.41
CA ALA A 906 -74.61 65.71 7.63
C ALA A 906 -75.59 64.57 7.28
N VAL A 907 -75.29 63.34 7.72
CA VAL A 907 -76.14 62.16 7.58
C VAL A 907 -76.21 61.40 8.90
N SER A 908 -77.28 60.66 9.15
CA SER A 908 -77.49 59.90 10.40
C SER A 908 -77.45 58.39 10.15
N ILE A 909 -76.61 57.66 10.88
CA ILE A 909 -76.54 56.19 10.79
C ILE A 909 -77.84 55.56 11.33
N PRO A 910 -78.40 54.53 10.69
CA PRO A 910 -79.59 53.83 11.18
C PRO A 910 -79.43 53.33 12.62
N ALA A 911 -80.46 53.55 13.44
CA ALA A 911 -80.51 53.04 14.80
C ALA A 911 -80.44 51.50 14.80
N GLY A 912 -79.59 50.93 15.65
CA GLY A 912 -79.36 49.49 15.70
C GLY A 912 -78.28 48.97 14.75
N PHE A 913 -77.62 49.83 13.96
CA PHE A 913 -76.46 49.41 13.17
C PHE A 913 -75.29 48.97 14.06
N PRO A 914 -74.60 47.85 13.76
CA PRO A 914 -74.95 46.85 12.73
C PRO A 914 -75.78 45.67 13.26
N ALA A 915 -76.05 45.60 14.57
CA ALA A 915 -76.63 44.43 15.23
C ALA A 915 -78.05 44.09 14.78
N THR A 916 -78.89 45.09 14.53
CA THR A 916 -80.31 44.94 14.14
C THR A 916 -80.69 45.71 12.88
N ALA A 917 -79.75 46.44 12.27
CA ALA A 917 -79.96 47.22 11.05
C ALA A 917 -78.73 47.18 10.12
N SER A 918 -78.95 47.23 8.81
CA SER A 918 -77.89 47.48 7.82
C SER A 918 -77.66 48.99 7.61
N ILE A 919 -76.59 49.35 6.91
CA ILE A 919 -76.26 50.76 6.65
C ILE A 919 -77.30 51.50 5.79
N GLY A 920 -78.06 50.77 4.97
CA GLY A 920 -79.17 51.28 4.16
C GLY A 920 -78.73 52.24 3.06
N THR A 921 -79.64 53.09 2.59
CA THR A 921 -79.37 54.10 1.55
C THR A 921 -78.67 55.36 2.09
N THR A 922 -78.46 55.44 3.42
CA THR A 922 -77.82 56.57 4.11
C THR A 922 -76.46 56.94 3.52
N CYS A 923 -75.69 55.95 3.07
CA CYS A 923 -74.35 56.12 2.48
C CYS A 923 -74.34 55.88 0.96
N SER A 924 -75.48 55.96 0.27
CA SER A 924 -75.61 55.67 -1.18
C SER A 924 -74.85 56.63 -2.11
N CYS A 925 -74.36 57.76 -1.58
CA CYS A 925 -73.42 58.64 -2.27
C CYS A 925 -72.05 57.97 -2.49
N HIS A 926 -71.75 56.92 -1.72
CA HIS A 926 -70.55 56.12 -1.85
C HIS A 926 -70.85 54.84 -2.62
N SER A 927 -70.32 54.75 -3.84
CA SER A 927 -70.55 53.61 -4.73
C SER A 927 -70.01 52.29 -4.19
N ASN A 928 -69.08 52.33 -3.25
CA ASN A 928 -68.44 51.15 -2.68
C ASN A 928 -69.07 50.66 -1.36
N ILE A 929 -70.07 51.35 -0.80
CA ILE A 929 -70.78 50.91 0.40
C ILE A 929 -71.97 50.04 0.00
N ASN A 930 -72.05 48.84 0.56
CA ASN A 930 -73.19 47.95 0.35
C ASN A 930 -74.36 48.37 1.25
N PRO A 931 -75.54 48.73 0.72
CA PRO A 931 -76.71 49.10 1.52
C PRO A 931 -77.20 48.00 2.48
N ALA A 932 -76.92 46.73 2.16
CA ALA A 932 -77.21 45.57 3.01
C ALA A 932 -76.08 45.26 4.02
N GLY A 933 -75.00 46.03 4.02
CA GLY A 933 -73.83 45.81 4.85
C GLY A 933 -74.11 45.94 6.34
N ASN A 934 -73.67 44.93 7.11
CA ASN A 934 -73.78 44.84 8.58
C ASN A 934 -72.62 44.06 9.23
N SER A 935 -71.58 43.71 8.48
CA SER A 935 -70.39 43.01 8.97
C SER A 935 -69.17 43.41 8.15
N TYR A 936 -67.96 43.18 8.67
CA TYR A 936 -66.73 43.44 7.90
C TYR A 936 -66.70 42.66 6.57
N ALA A 937 -67.33 41.49 6.51
CA ALA A 937 -67.34 40.68 5.30
C ALA A 937 -68.16 41.29 4.15
N ASN A 938 -69.21 42.08 4.44
CA ASN A 938 -70.19 42.53 3.45
C ASN A 938 -70.42 44.05 3.38
N ILE A 939 -69.77 44.85 4.23
CA ILE A 939 -69.97 46.32 4.28
C ILE A 939 -69.44 47.05 3.03
N PHE A 940 -68.38 46.52 2.40
CA PHE A 940 -67.84 47.02 1.15
C PHE A 940 -68.20 46.12 -0.03
N ILE A 941 -68.58 46.71 -1.16
CA ILE A 941 -68.86 46.00 -2.41
C ILE A 941 -67.55 45.50 -3.02
N ASN A 942 -66.53 46.35 -3.04
CA ASN A 942 -65.18 46.03 -3.48
C ASN A 942 -64.16 46.48 -2.42
N LYS A 943 -63.62 45.51 -1.69
CA LYS A 943 -62.62 45.75 -0.63
C LYS A 943 -61.32 46.37 -1.15
N ALA A 944 -60.99 46.20 -2.43
CA ALA A 944 -59.79 46.81 -3.01
C ALA A 944 -59.88 48.35 -3.07
N LEU A 945 -61.10 48.91 -3.04
CA LEU A 945 -61.31 50.35 -3.15
C LEU A 945 -61.37 51.08 -1.81
N HIS A 946 -61.47 50.37 -0.68
CA HIS A 946 -61.69 51.03 0.62
C HIS A 946 -60.47 51.85 1.09
N ILE A 947 -59.26 51.36 0.85
CA ILE A 947 -58.00 52.02 1.29
C ILE A 947 -57.09 52.36 0.11
N ASN A 948 -57.63 52.62 -1.08
CA ASN A 948 -56.86 52.92 -2.29
C ASN A 948 -56.36 54.39 -2.39
N GLY A 949 -56.67 55.23 -1.41
CA GLY A 949 -56.31 56.65 -1.39
C GLY A 949 -57.34 57.58 -2.04
N ILE A 950 -58.46 57.05 -2.54
CA ILE A 950 -59.49 57.78 -3.25
C ILE A 950 -60.82 57.65 -2.51
N ALA A 951 -61.53 58.76 -2.34
CA ALA A 951 -62.91 58.72 -1.86
C ALA A 951 -63.84 58.27 -3.00
N GLU A 952 -64.37 57.06 -2.90
CA GLU A 952 -65.30 56.51 -3.89
C GLU A 952 -66.68 57.17 -3.77
N VAL A 953 -66.82 58.32 -4.43
CA VAL A 953 -68.08 59.06 -4.56
C VAL A 953 -68.63 58.88 -5.98
N VAL A 954 -69.95 58.82 -6.14
CA VAL A 954 -70.57 58.73 -7.46
C VAL A 954 -70.28 60.03 -8.23
N ALA A 955 -69.34 59.99 -9.18
CA ALA A 955 -68.96 61.14 -10.00
C ALA A 955 -70.04 61.45 -11.06
N GLY A 956 -70.51 62.70 -11.09
CA GLY A 956 -71.27 63.23 -12.24
C GLY A 956 -72.69 62.70 -12.42
N GLY A 957 -73.49 62.60 -11.36
CA GLY A 957 -74.92 62.37 -11.54
C GLY A 957 -75.56 63.53 -12.31
N SER A 958 -75.95 63.31 -13.56
CA SER A 958 -76.83 64.22 -14.31
C SER A 958 -78.06 64.55 -13.46
N CYS A 959 -78.53 65.81 -13.52
CA CYS A 959 -79.68 66.31 -12.77
C CYS A 959 -80.88 65.33 -12.76
N ASP A 960 -81.07 64.60 -13.86
CA ASP A 960 -82.11 63.62 -14.11
C ASP A 960 -82.17 62.46 -13.10
N SER A 961 -81.05 62.15 -12.43
CA SER A 961 -81.00 61.11 -11.39
C SER A 961 -81.81 61.49 -10.15
N CYS A 962 -81.96 62.79 -9.88
CA CYS A 962 -82.77 63.32 -8.79
C CYS A 962 -84.09 63.95 -9.30
N HIS A 963 -84.11 64.51 -10.52
CA HIS A 963 -85.22 65.33 -11.04
C HIS A 963 -86.06 64.71 -12.19
N GLY A 964 -85.61 63.65 -12.87
CA GLY A 964 -86.31 63.01 -13.99
C GLY A 964 -86.20 63.76 -15.34
N TYR A 965 -86.50 63.06 -16.46
CA TYR A 965 -86.39 63.59 -17.84
C TYR A 965 -87.55 63.10 -18.76
N PRO A 966 -88.30 64.00 -19.41
CA PRO A 966 -88.33 65.44 -19.16
C PRO A 966 -88.97 65.74 -17.78
N PRO A 967 -88.74 66.92 -17.21
CA PRO A 967 -89.44 67.34 -16.00
C PRO A 967 -90.94 67.49 -16.27
N ALA A 968 -91.80 67.00 -15.37
CA ALA A 968 -93.25 66.94 -15.55
C ALA A 968 -94.02 67.55 -14.36
N SER A 969 -95.33 67.74 -14.53
CA SER A 969 -96.19 68.28 -13.47
C SER A 969 -96.29 67.35 -12.26
N VAL A 970 -96.66 67.92 -11.12
CA VAL A 970 -97.09 67.16 -9.94
C VAL A 970 -98.20 66.17 -10.36
N ALA A 971 -98.10 64.92 -9.91
CA ALA A 971 -98.95 63.77 -10.28
C ALA A 971 -98.71 63.11 -11.67
N PHE A 972 -97.75 63.54 -12.48
CA PHE A 972 -97.42 62.82 -13.72
C PHE A 972 -96.61 61.55 -13.43
N ALA A 973 -97.10 60.39 -13.90
CA ALA A 973 -96.40 59.12 -13.86
C ALA A 973 -96.02 58.67 -15.28
N GLY A 974 -94.72 58.53 -15.54
CA GLY A 974 -94.22 57.98 -16.79
C GLY A 974 -94.69 56.54 -17.02
N THR A 975 -95.04 56.20 -18.25
CA THR A 975 -95.44 54.83 -18.65
C THR A 975 -94.40 54.25 -19.60
N GLN A 976 -94.29 52.92 -19.67
CA GLN A 976 -93.32 52.27 -20.54
C GLN A 976 -93.56 52.67 -22.01
N GLY A 977 -92.57 53.34 -22.62
CA GLY A 977 -92.66 53.85 -24.00
C GLY A 977 -93.04 55.32 -24.13
N ASN A 978 -93.53 55.98 -23.06
CA ASN A 978 -93.83 57.42 -23.02
C ASN A 978 -93.23 58.06 -21.76
N TRP A 979 -92.13 58.83 -21.91
CA TRP A 979 -91.52 59.61 -20.82
C TRP A 979 -91.26 58.81 -19.54
N SER A 980 -90.70 57.60 -19.67
CA SER A 980 -90.56 56.62 -18.58
C SER A 980 -89.70 57.09 -17.40
N SER A 981 -88.85 58.10 -17.60
CA SER A 981 -88.01 58.72 -16.57
C SER A 981 -88.54 60.06 -16.06
N ALA A 982 -89.69 60.52 -16.52
CA ALA A 982 -90.26 61.80 -16.07
C ALA A 982 -90.66 61.72 -14.60
N LYS A 983 -90.34 62.76 -13.84
CA LYS A 983 -90.71 62.93 -12.44
C LYS A 983 -91.21 64.35 -12.20
N ALA A 984 -92.02 64.51 -11.17
CA ALA A 984 -92.44 65.82 -10.69
C ALA A 984 -91.24 66.56 -10.08
N GLU A 985 -91.12 67.84 -10.40
CA GLU A 985 -90.18 68.71 -9.69
C GLU A 985 -90.79 69.14 -8.36
N ASN A 986 -89.97 69.27 -7.31
CA ASN A 986 -90.42 69.70 -5.97
C ASN A 986 -90.72 71.22 -5.89
N TYR A 987 -91.13 71.86 -7.00
CA TYR A 987 -91.52 73.28 -7.02
C TYR A 987 -92.85 73.48 -7.77
N PRO A 988 -93.77 74.34 -7.28
CA PRO A 988 -95.06 74.58 -7.95
C PRO A 988 -94.89 75.33 -9.28
N GLY A 989 -95.58 74.90 -10.35
CA GLY A 989 -95.87 75.73 -11.53
C GLY A 989 -95.05 75.54 -12.83
N GLY A 990 -94.39 74.39 -13.03
CA GLY A 990 -93.61 74.10 -14.26
C GLY A 990 -93.85 72.70 -14.82
N GLY A 991 -93.61 72.50 -16.12
CA GLY A 991 -93.51 71.16 -16.74
C GLY A 991 -94.74 70.61 -17.47
N GLY A 992 -95.91 71.25 -17.41
CA GLY A 992 -97.14 70.75 -18.04
C GLY A 992 -97.09 70.64 -19.58
N ALA A 993 -96.33 71.51 -20.26
CA ALA A 993 -96.15 71.41 -21.71
C ALA A 993 -95.23 70.26 -22.14
N HIS A 994 -94.32 69.80 -21.25
CA HIS A 994 -93.37 68.73 -21.58
C HIS A 994 -94.02 67.36 -21.74
N THR A 995 -95.21 67.18 -21.18
CA THR A 995 -95.98 65.92 -21.25
C THR A 995 -96.90 65.87 -22.48
N ILE A 996 -96.76 66.83 -23.40
CA ILE A 996 -97.47 66.86 -24.68
C ILE A 996 -96.50 66.37 -25.77
N ASN A 997 -96.89 65.31 -26.50
CA ASN A 997 -96.02 64.66 -27.50
C ASN A 997 -95.44 65.59 -28.56
N ASN A 998 -96.18 66.65 -28.92
CA ASN A 998 -95.75 67.59 -29.95
C ASN A 998 -94.76 68.65 -29.42
N HIS A 999 -94.49 68.69 -28.11
CA HIS A 999 -93.53 69.58 -27.47
C HIS A 999 -92.23 68.85 -27.08
N VAL A 1000 -92.36 67.70 -26.44
CA VAL A 1000 -91.24 66.78 -26.18
C VAL A 1000 -91.63 65.40 -26.68
N SER A 1001 -90.75 64.79 -27.48
CA SER A 1001 -91.00 63.45 -28.02
C SER A 1001 -91.31 62.46 -26.89
N LYS A 1002 -92.33 61.64 -27.07
CA LYS A 1002 -92.66 60.50 -26.19
C LYS A 1002 -91.49 59.54 -25.96
N THR A 1003 -90.59 59.44 -26.92
CA THR A 1003 -89.38 58.60 -26.86
C THR A 1003 -88.16 59.35 -26.34
N ALA A 1004 -88.32 60.58 -25.84
CA ALA A 1004 -87.22 61.36 -25.30
C ALA A 1004 -86.56 60.62 -24.13
N ARG A 1005 -85.23 60.48 -24.17
CA ARG A 1005 -84.43 59.78 -23.15
C ARG A 1005 -83.41 60.73 -22.53
N PRO A 1006 -83.04 60.57 -21.25
CA PRO A 1006 -82.00 61.37 -20.60
C PRO A 1006 -80.70 61.45 -21.41
N SER A 1007 -80.35 60.38 -22.13
CA SER A 1007 -79.16 60.32 -22.99
C SER A 1007 -79.16 61.30 -24.16
N GLN A 1008 -80.30 61.89 -24.52
CA GLN A 1008 -80.41 62.92 -25.57
C GLN A 1008 -80.13 64.33 -25.03
N GLY A 1009 -79.89 64.47 -23.72
CA GLY A 1009 -79.53 65.71 -23.07
C GLY A 1009 -80.53 66.84 -23.36
N PHE A 1010 -80.04 68.06 -23.53
CA PHE A 1010 -80.92 69.22 -23.71
C PHE A 1010 -81.51 69.37 -25.12
N ALA A 1011 -81.16 68.48 -26.07
CA ALA A 1011 -81.50 68.62 -27.48
C ALA A 1011 -83.01 68.78 -27.72
N ASN A 1012 -83.83 67.98 -27.04
CA ASN A 1012 -85.29 68.02 -27.13
C ASN A 1012 -85.92 69.31 -26.57
N CYS A 1013 -85.16 70.11 -25.81
CA CYS A 1013 -85.65 71.28 -25.09
C CYS A 1013 -85.21 72.61 -25.75
N THR A 1014 -84.23 72.57 -26.66
CA THR A 1014 -83.59 73.76 -27.26
C THR A 1014 -84.50 74.67 -28.08
N ASN A 1015 -85.65 74.16 -28.54
CA ASN A 1015 -86.64 74.98 -29.26
C ASN A 1015 -87.31 76.02 -28.34
N CYS A 1016 -87.39 75.72 -27.04
CA CYS A 1016 -88.08 76.52 -26.03
C CYS A 1016 -87.14 77.08 -24.95
N HIS A 1017 -85.97 76.48 -24.76
CA HIS A 1017 -85.03 76.82 -23.68
C HIS A 1017 -83.60 77.03 -24.20
N SER A 1018 -82.85 77.91 -23.55
CA SER A 1018 -81.41 78.05 -23.78
C SER A 1018 -80.62 77.14 -22.85
N LEU A 1019 -79.55 76.52 -23.36
CA LEU A 1019 -78.60 75.75 -22.56
C LEU A 1019 -77.89 76.61 -21.50
N ALA A 1020 -77.74 77.91 -21.78
CA ALA A 1020 -77.11 78.85 -20.86
C ALA A 1020 -77.94 79.09 -19.59
N ASP A 1021 -79.26 78.92 -19.69
CA ASP A 1021 -80.20 78.98 -18.56
C ASP A 1021 -80.37 77.58 -17.95
N HIS A 1022 -79.31 76.76 -17.81
CA HIS A 1022 -79.32 75.43 -17.15
C HIS A 1022 -78.01 75.17 -16.38
N GLN A 1023 -77.63 76.11 -15.50
CA GLN A 1023 -76.39 76.02 -14.71
C GLN A 1023 -76.66 75.51 -13.28
N MET A 1024 -75.81 74.60 -12.78
CA MET A 1024 -75.88 74.11 -11.39
C MET A 1024 -75.22 75.11 -10.44
N SER A 1025 -75.93 75.58 -9.41
CA SER A 1025 -75.36 76.34 -8.30
C SER A 1025 -75.30 75.46 -7.04
N PRO A 1026 -74.14 75.34 -6.37
CA PRO A 1026 -74.02 74.65 -5.09
C PRO A 1026 -74.60 75.46 -3.91
N ILE A 1027 -75.02 76.71 -4.13
CA ILE A 1027 -75.56 77.61 -3.11
C ILE A 1027 -76.97 78.03 -3.55
N ALA A 1028 -77.98 77.52 -2.83
CA ALA A 1028 -79.41 77.85 -2.93
C ALA A 1028 -80.05 77.81 -4.34
N PHE A 1029 -80.94 76.85 -4.57
CA PHE A 1029 -81.75 76.76 -5.78
C PHE A 1029 -82.79 77.91 -5.85
N ASN A 1030 -82.65 78.83 -6.81
CA ASN A 1030 -83.67 79.82 -7.17
C ASN A 1030 -84.26 79.50 -8.56
N PRO A 1031 -85.42 78.83 -8.64
CA PRO A 1031 -85.96 78.31 -9.91
C PRO A 1031 -86.23 79.41 -10.96
N SER A 1032 -86.51 80.63 -10.51
CA SER A 1032 -86.93 81.73 -11.38
C SER A 1032 -85.79 82.45 -12.13
N SER A 1033 -84.54 82.24 -11.72
CA SER A 1033 -83.37 82.88 -12.33
C SER A 1033 -82.66 81.98 -13.34
N ASN A 1034 -82.79 80.67 -13.12
CA ASN A 1034 -81.87 79.68 -13.66
C ASN A 1034 -82.48 78.81 -14.76
N ILE A 1035 -83.78 78.89 -15.07
CA ILE A 1035 -84.44 78.19 -16.19
C ILE A 1035 -85.47 79.15 -16.81
N LYS A 1036 -85.26 79.56 -18.07
CA LYS A 1036 -86.15 80.49 -18.79
C LYS A 1036 -86.69 79.86 -20.07
N VAL A 1037 -87.94 80.17 -20.41
CA VAL A 1037 -88.49 79.89 -21.74
C VAL A 1037 -88.09 81.04 -22.67
N SER A 1038 -87.19 80.72 -23.59
CA SER A 1038 -86.62 81.61 -24.60
C SER A 1038 -86.82 80.97 -25.97
N VAL A 1039 -87.99 81.20 -26.57
CA VAL A 1039 -88.35 80.58 -27.85
C VAL A 1039 -87.36 80.98 -28.95
N ASN A 1040 -86.87 79.99 -29.70
CA ASN A 1040 -85.92 80.23 -30.78
C ASN A 1040 -86.51 81.18 -31.85
N ARG A 1041 -85.75 82.24 -32.18
CA ARG A 1041 -86.19 83.26 -33.14
C ARG A 1041 -86.38 82.72 -34.56
N THR A 1042 -85.73 81.61 -34.91
CA THR A 1042 -85.87 80.98 -36.23
C THR A 1042 -87.24 80.36 -36.46
N LEU A 1043 -88.01 80.13 -35.39
CA LEU A 1043 -89.35 79.54 -35.45
C LEU A 1043 -90.45 80.60 -35.61
N ARG A 1044 -90.12 81.85 -35.97
CA ARG A 1044 -91.11 82.92 -36.18
C ARG A 1044 -91.74 82.82 -37.56
N ILE A 1045 -93.05 83.06 -37.64
CA ILE A 1045 -93.78 83.10 -38.91
C ILE A 1045 -93.62 84.48 -39.57
N GLU A 1046 -93.70 85.56 -38.79
CA GLU A 1046 -93.45 86.93 -39.25
C GLU A 1046 -92.24 87.52 -38.53
N ASN A 1047 -91.16 87.81 -39.27
CA ASN A 1047 -89.91 88.35 -38.72
C ASN A 1047 -90.07 89.71 -38.00
N THR A 1048 -91.08 90.50 -38.39
CA THR A 1048 -91.33 91.84 -37.84
C THR A 1048 -92.13 91.84 -36.54
N LYS A 1049 -92.83 90.74 -36.20
CA LYS A 1049 -93.55 90.58 -34.93
C LYS A 1049 -92.71 89.76 -33.95
N GLN A 1050 -92.71 90.15 -32.67
CA GLN A 1050 -92.01 89.37 -31.64
C GLN A 1050 -92.77 88.06 -31.38
N ALA A 1051 -92.10 86.91 -31.43
CA ALA A 1051 -92.58 85.71 -30.75
C ALA A 1051 -92.73 86.06 -29.26
N ARG A 1052 -93.93 85.90 -28.70
CA ARG A 1052 -94.19 86.19 -27.29
C ARG A 1052 -94.59 84.90 -26.59
N TYR A 1053 -93.81 84.56 -25.57
CA TYR A 1053 -94.28 83.73 -24.45
C TYR A 1053 -94.66 84.71 -23.33
N SER A 1054 -95.92 84.69 -22.91
CA SER A 1054 -96.46 85.72 -21.99
C SER A 1054 -96.00 85.56 -20.54
N SER A 1055 -95.43 84.41 -20.17
CA SER A 1055 -94.91 84.22 -18.82
C SER A 1055 -93.39 84.39 -18.81
N ASN A 1056 -92.95 85.55 -18.33
CA ASN A 1056 -91.68 85.74 -17.63
C ASN A 1056 -91.90 86.87 -16.58
N ARG A 1057 -93.03 86.79 -15.85
CA ARG A 1057 -93.65 87.74 -14.88
C ARG A 1057 -94.55 88.87 -15.45
N ARG A 1058 -95.76 88.53 -15.89
CA ARG A 1058 -96.84 89.55 -16.03
C ARG A 1058 -98.15 89.29 -15.28
N ASP A 1059 -98.31 88.18 -14.55
CA ASP A 1059 -99.47 87.95 -13.67
C ASP A 1059 -99.03 87.35 -12.30
N GLY A 1060 -98.77 88.20 -11.29
CA GLY A 1060 -98.84 87.84 -9.85
C GLY A 1060 -97.84 86.83 -9.24
N ASN A 1061 -97.97 86.65 -7.91
CA ASN A 1061 -97.13 85.80 -7.04
C ASN A 1061 -97.43 84.28 -7.14
N GLN A 1062 -98.25 83.85 -8.08
CA GLN A 1062 -98.55 82.43 -8.31
C GLN A 1062 -97.81 81.97 -9.57
N HIS A 1063 -97.14 80.84 -9.50
CA HIS A 1063 -96.27 80.31 -10.55
C HIS A 1063 -97.09 79.75 -11.72
N VAL A 1064 -97.77 80.60 -12.49
CA VAL A 1064 -98.61 80.17 -13.62
C VAL A 1064 -97.84 80.21 -14.96
N THR A 1065 -98.02 79.18 -15.78
CA THR A 1065 -97.45 79.11 -17.13
C THR A 1065 -98.13 80.10 -18.09
N GLY A 1066 -97.40 80.52 -19.13
CA GLY A 1066 -97.84 81.53 -20.10
C GLY A 1066 -98.46 80.95 -21.38
N SER A 1067 -98.96 81.82 -22.24
CA SER A 1067 -99.39 81.54 -23.62
C SER A 1067 -98.29 81.85 -24.64
N CYS A 1068 -98.22 81.06 -25.70
CA CYS A 1068 -97.33 81.25 -26.86
C CYS A 1068 -98.11 81.83 -28.05
N VAL A 1069 -97.51 82.75 -28.82
CA VAL A 1069 -98.07 83.27 -30.08
C VAL A 1069 -96.97 83.69 -31.07
N ASN A 1070 -97.28 83.64 -32.37
CA ASN A 1070 -96.40 84.03 -33.48
C ASN A 1070 -95.15 83.13 -33.62
N ILE A 1071 -95.36 81.81 -33.53
CA ILE A 1071 -94.35 80.76 -33.69
C ILE A 1071 -94.90 79.74 -34.70
N SER A 1072 -94.07 79.12 -35.51
CA SER A 1072 -94.45 78.17 -36.58
C SER A 1072 -95.36 77.04 -36.12
N CYS A 1073 -95.33 76.70 -34.83
CA CYS A 1073 -96.19 75.68 -34.22
C CYS A 1073 -97.49 76.25 -33.62
N HIS A 1074 -97.57 77.57 -33.39
CA HIS A 1074 -98.71 78.28 -32.78
C HIS A 1074 -98.98 79.62 -33.47
N PHE A 1075 -99.90 79.60 -34.45
CA PHE A 1075 -100.31 80.77 -35.24
C PHE A 1075 -101.12 81.80 -34.43
N GLY A 1076 -101.90 81.36 -33.44
CA GLY A 1076 -102.65 82.21 -32.49
C GLY A 1076 -102.20 82.01 -31.04
N ALA A 1077 -102.74 82.79 -30.11
CA ALA A 1077 -102.41 82.66 -28.68
C ALA A 1077 -102.90 81.32 -28.11
N THR A 1078 -101.99 80.54 -27.51
CA THR A 1078 -102.33 79.26 -26.87
C THR A 1078 -103.04 79.46 -25.53
N PRO A 1079 -103.73 78.44 -24.99
CA PRO A 1079 -104.09 78.40 -23.57
C PRO A 1079 -102.85 78.50 -22.67
N LYS A 1080 -103.07 78.88 -21.40
CA LYS A 1080 -102.05 78.71 -20.34
C LYS A 1080 -101.92 77.21 -20.05
N TRP A 1081 -100.70 76.72 -19.90
CA TRP A 1081 -100.36 75.29 -19.81
C TRP A 1081 -100.30 74.75 -18.37
N ASP A 1082 -100.96 75.46 -17.44
CA ASP A 1082 -101.10 75.08 -16.04
C ASP A 1082 -102.59 74.93 -15.73
N PRO A 1083 -103.08 73.70 -15.51
CA PRO A 1083 -104.44 73.47 -15.08
C PRO A 1083 -104.52 73.67 -13.56
N VAL A 1084 -104.83 74.89 -13.12
CA VAL A 1084 -105.41 75.05 -11.77
C VAL A 1084 -106.92 74.84 -11.89
N ASN A 1085 -107.28 73.56 -12.07
CA ASN A 1085 -108.42 72.80 -11.51
C ASN A 1085 -108.58 71.47 -12.24
#